data_AF-A0AAU3UYH9-F1
#
_entry.id   AF-A0AAU3UYH9-F1
#
_cell.length_a   1.000
_cell.length_b   1.000
_cell.length_c   1.000
_cell.angle_alpha   90.00
_cell.angle_beta   90.00
_cell.angle_gamma   90.00
#
_symmetry.space_group_name_H-M   'P 1'
#
loop_
_entity.id
_entity.type
_entity.pdbx_description
1 polymer ?
#
loop_
_entity_poly.entity_id
_entity_poly.type
_entity_poly.pdbx_seq_one_letter_code
_entity_poly.pdbx_strand_id
1 'polypeptide(L)'
;MARKSAPPLPHGPLRPIELAAAAVLGGATVGLVTIGSLVPFAAALQLVAAVPMGLLAHRHRFRAQLATTIAGTLVTFVAAGLMPAANLVGVAVIGGIIGTVKRRRGGLPAVFGLSTLAGLGMATLSVGALLVFGQSRHLLFDSIRNTAKGIQNLAAKQSALEPLGRAVANFTETVLHWWWLFIGGGIVAGMAVSGVVSWFVLGSVLDRLAWLPGRDDLLDAPADDRPVAPLPVTLRQASFRYPGARTDALLDIDLTVDVGEFVAIVGHNGSGKSTLTRLLAGRPPSSGTVTRPGSAGLGLLGGTAMVLQRPESQTLGVLVADDVVWGLPTADAAAVDIDALLGEVGLAGMGGRETATLSGGQQQRLAVAAALARKPTLLLADEATSMIDPQGRRDLVALLAALPRRHPMAVVLVTHHEADAAAADRVVHLRDGRSVAHLPAWPRPAREPRRRPIGDPVLELRGVSHTYHPGTPWDAPALHDIDLTVRRGEALLVVGGNGSGKSTLAWIMAGLTVPTAGSCVLRDFRGGKPVHKRIGKVQLAFQHSRLQLQRQDVGSEIEDWGGRGTYAVAKALDAVGLDRALASRSVEELSGGQAKRVVLAAIVASHPQVVVLDEPLAGLDPESRAGVVELLARLRDSGLTLIVISHDVADMAAVCDRTVHLRDGRLVDDESGATVRGDAVRQISGGIR
;
A
#
# COMPACT_ATOMS: atom_id res chain seq x y z
N MET A 1 18.14 4.22 30.63
CA MET A 1 16.77 4.31 30.05
C MET A 1 16.03 3.01 30.34
N ALA A 2 15.16 2.98 31.36
CA ALA A 2 14.39 1.80 31.71
C ALA A 2 13.37 1.48 30.59
N ARG A 3 13.59 0.41 29.84
CA ARG A 3 12.70 -0.04 28.76
C ARG A 3 11.40 -0.58 29.37
N LYS A 4 10.37 0.28 29.47
CA LYS A 4 9.01 -0.07 29.90
C LYS A 4 8.54 -1.39 29.26
N SER A 5 7.92 -2.24 30.08
CA SER A 5 7.24 -3.47 29.69
C SER A 5 6.08 -3.16 28.74
N ALA A 6 5.83 -4.04 27.77
CA ALA A 6 4.65 -3.94 26.91
C ALA A 6 3.38 -4.01 27.78
N PRO A 7 2.37 -3.17 27.55
CA PRO A 7 1.14 -3.17 28.35
C PRO A 7 0.40 -4.51 28.23
N PRO A 8 -0.26 -4.98 29.31
CA PRO A 8 -1.06 -6.20 29.27
C PRO A 8 -2.22 -6.04 28.29
N LEU A 9 -2.45 -7.07 27.46
CA LEU A 9 -3.55 -7.09 26.51
C LEU A 9 -4.89 -7.25 27.27
N PRO A 10 -5.93 -6.43 27.01
CA PRO A 10 -7.19 -6.46 27.76
C PRO A 10 -7.91 -7.82 27.68
N HIS A 11 -8.80 -8.15 28.61
CA HIS A 11 -9.60 -9.39 28.55
C HIS A 11 -10.85 -9.19 27.67
N GLY A 12 -11.21 -10.16 26.81
CA GLY A 12 -12.38 -10.06 25.93
C GLY A 12 -12.40 -11.08 24.75
N PRO A 13 -13.43 -11.02 23.88
CA PRO A 13 -13.46 -11.76 22.61
C PRO A 13 -12.31 -11.35 21.67
N LEU A 14 -12.04 -12.18 20.66
CA LEU A 14 -11.00 -11.88 19.64
C LEU A 14 -11.41 -10.64 18.85
N ARG A 15 -10.47 -9.72 18.66
CA ARG A 15 -10.71 -8.52 17.83
C ARG A 15 -10.71 -8.91 16.34
N PRO A 16 -11.41 -8.16 15.47
CA PRO A 16 -11.40 -8.41 14.02
C PRO A 16 -9.99 -8.47 13.43
N ILE A 17 -9.07 -7.62 13.90
CA ILE A 17 -7.66 -7.65 13.47
C ILE A 17 -6.92 -8.92 13.89
N GLU A 18 -7.24 -9.47 15.07
CA GLU A 18 -6.67 -10.74 15.54
C GLU A 18 -7.17 -11.89 14.67
N LEU A 19 -8.44 -11.86 14.24
CA LEU A 19 -9.02 -12.84 13.32
C LEU A 19 -8.43 -12.75 11.91
N ALA A 20 -8.24 -11.53 11.39
CA ALA A 20 -7.63 -11.31 10.08
C ALA A 20 -6.17 -11.78 10.05
N ALA A 21 -5.38 -11.39 11.07
CA ALA A 21 -4.01 -11.86 11.22
C ALA A 21 -3.95 -13.38 11.40
N ALA A 22 -4.86 -13.95 12.19
CA ALA A 22 -5.01 -15.39 12.37
C ALA A 22 -5.29 -16.12 11.05
N ALA A 23 -6.17 -15.57 10.19
CA ALA A 23 -6.54 -16.17 8.91
C ALA A 23 -5.35 -16.13 7.93
N VAL A 24 -4.68 -14.98 7.78
CA VAL A 24 -3.57 -14.82 6.84
C VAL A 24 -2.35 -15.64 7.27
N LEU A 25 -1.92 -15.49 8.53
CA LEU A 25 -0.75 -16.21 9.04
C LEU A 25 -1.04 -17.71 9.14
N GLY A 26 -2.27 -18.08 9.52
CA GLY A 26 -2.73 -19.47 9.52
C GLY A 26 -2.71 -20.09 8.12
N GLY A 27 -3.28 -19.41 7.12
CA GLY A 27 -3.29 -19.86 5.73
C GLY A 27 -1.88 -20.03 5.16
N ALA A 28 -0.96 -19.09 5.45
CA ALA A 28 0.44 -19.22 5.07
C ALA A 28 1.11 -20.45 5.72
N THR A 29 0.87 -20.69 7.01
CA THR A 29 1.39 -21.88 7.71
C THR A 29 0.80 -23.17 7.12
N VAL A 30 -0.50 -23.22 6.83
CA VAL A 30 -1.16 -24.36 6.17
C VAL A 30 -0.51 -24.65 4.82
N GLY A 31 -0.32 -23.63 3.99
CA GLY A 31 0.32 -23.77 2.68
C GLY A 31 1.74 -24.31 2.78
N LEU A 32 2.57 -23.74 3.66
CA LEU A 32 3.95 -24.17 3.86
C LEU A 32 4.05 -25.60 4.39
N VAL A 33 3.21 -26.00 5.35
CA VAL A 33 3.19 -27.38 5.87
C VAL A 33 2.70 -28.36 4.81
N THR A 34 1.67 -27.99 4.05
CA THR A 34 1.13 -28.84 2.98
C THR A 34 2.17 -29.06 1.89
N ILE A 35 2.79 -28.00 1.37
CA ILE A 35 3.85 -28.07 0.36
C ILE A 35 5.05 -28.87 0.90
N GLY A 36 5.48 -28.58 2.13
CA GLY A 36 6.58 -29.29 2.78
C GLY A 36 6.33 -30.78 3.01
N SER A 37 5.06 -31.21 3.04
CA SER A 37 4.68 -32.63 3.15
C SER A 37 4.63 -33.36 1.81
N LEU A 38 4.35 -32.65 0.71
CA LEU A 38 4.21 -33.22 -0.63
C LEU A 38 5.52 -33.21 -1.42
N VAL A 39 6.41 -32.26 -1.15
CA VAL A 39 7.66 -32.09 -1.90
C VAL A 39 8.82 -32.80 -1.17
N PRO A 40 9.49 -33.78 -1.81
CA PRO A 40 10.68 -34.43 -1.24
C PRO A 40 11.76 -33.40 -0.87
N PHE A 41 12.46 -33.62 0.24
CA PHE A 41 13.52 -32.74 0.76
C PHE A 41 13.08 -31.32 1.18
N ALA A 42 11.79 -31.00 1.12
CA ALA A 42 11.26 -29.71 1.55
C ALA A 42 11.04 -29.60 3.08
N ALA A 43 11.68 -30.48 3.88
CA ALA A 43 11.56 -30.47 5.35
C ALA A 43 11.95 -29.12 5.97
N ALA A 44 12.83 -28.36 5.32
CA ALA A 44 13.18 -27.00 5.73
C ALA A 44 11.98 -26.03 5.70
N LEU A 45 10.99 -26.23 4.83
CA LEU A 45 9.76 -25.42 4.78
C LEU A 45 8.93 -25.56 6.07
N GLN A 46 9.02 -26.69 6.77
CA GLN A 46 8.32 -26.88 8.04
C GLN A 46 8.87 -25.95 9.13
N LEU A 47 10.18 -25.68 9.10
CA LEU A 47 10.81 -24.76 10.02
C LEU A 47 10.45 -23.30 9.69
N VAL A 48 10.31 -22.97 8.41
CA VAL A 48 9.79 -21.67 7.94
C VAL A 48 8.31 -21.51 8.31
N ALA A 49 7.52 -22.57 8.30
CA ALA A 49 6.10 -22.55 8.68
C ALA A 49 5.87 -22.15 10.15
N ALA A 50 6.89 -22.23 11.01
CA ALA A 50 6.83 -21.72 12.38
C ALA A 50 6.87 -20.18 12.46
N VAL A 51 7.31 -19.50 11.39
CA VAL A 51 7.46 -18.04 11.35
C VAL A 51 6.13 -17.31 11.46
N PRO A 52 5.09 -17.60 10.65
CA PRO A 52 3.80 -16.91 10.77
C PRO A 52 3.17 -17.13 12.15
N MET A 53 3.24 -18.36 12.69
CA MET A 53 2.72 -18.67 14.03
C MET A 53 3.49 -17.94 15.14
N GLY A 54 4.81 -17.80 14.99
CA GLY A 54 5.64 -17.03 15.90
C GLY A 54 5.37 -15.53 15.86
N LEU A 55 5.14 -14.97 14.66
CA LEU A 55 4.71 -13.57 14.50
C LEU A 55 3.36 -13.33 15.16
N LEU A 56 2.39 -14.22 14.94
CA LEU A 56 1.07 -14.15 15.55
C LEU A 56 1.17 -14.15 17.09
N ALA A 57 1.96 -15.06 17.66
CA ALA A 57 2.17 -15.15 19.11
C ALA A 57 2.96 -13.97 19.69
N HIS A 58 3.85 -13.37 18.88
CA HIS A 58 4.61 -12.17 19.26
C HIS A 58 3.73 -10.93 19.33
N ARG A 59 2.73 -10.80 18.45
CA ARG A 59 1.88 -9.60 18.32
C ARG A 59 0.55 -9.71 19.06
N HIS A 60 -0.06 -10.89 19.08
CA HIS A 60 -1.43 -11.09 19.55
C HIS A 60 -1.53 -12.04 20.75
N ARG A 61 -2.74 -12.18 21.31
CA ARG A 61 -3.00 -13.01 22.48
C ARG A 61 -2.88 -14.50 22.15
N PHE A 62 -2.66 -15.31 23.19
CA PHE A 62 -2.62 -16.77 23.07
C PHE A 62 -3.91 -17.35 22.45
N ARG A 63 -5.07 -16.73 22.72
CA ARG A 63 -6.36 -17.13 22.13
C ARG A 63 -6.36 -17.06 20.60
N ALA A 64 -5.74 -16.05 20.00
CA ALA A 64 -5.66 -15.92 18.54
C ALA A 64 -4.83 -17.08 17.96
N GLN A 65 -3.70 -17.38 18.59
CA GLN A 65 -2.85 -18.50 18.21
C GLN A 65 -3.57 -19.85 18.35
N LEU A 66 -4.34 -20.06 19.42
CA LEU A 66 -5.12 -21.28 19.61
C LEU A 66 -6.18 -21.44 18.53
N ALA A 67 -6.94 -20.38 18.23
CA ALA A 67 -7.95 -20.38 17.18
C ALA A 67 -7.33 -20.69 15.80
N THR A 68 -6.22 -20.05 15.45
CA THR A 68 -5.47 -20.34 14.21
C THR A 68 -4.98 -21.77 14.16
N THR A 69 -4.50 -22.32 15.28
CA THR A 69 -4.01 -23.70 15.33
C THR A 69 -5.15 -24.68 15.05
N ILE A 70 -6.31 -24.50 15.70
CA ILE A 70 -7.47 -25.36 15.48
C ILE A 70 -7.96 -25.28 14.03
N ALA A 71 -8.19 -24.08 13.51
CA ALA A 71 -8.66 -23.87 12.15
C ALA A 71 -7.65 -24.40 11.12
N GLY A 72 -6.38 -24.07 11.28
CA GLY A 72 -5.32 -24.54 10.41
C GLY A 72 -5.16 -26.06 10.43
N THR A 73 -5.29 -26.71 11.58
CA THR A 73 -5.20 -28.18 11.70
C THR A 73 -6.35 -28.83 10.95
N LEU A 74 -7.57 -28.29 11.05
CA LEU A 74 -8.72 -28.78 10.31
C LEU A 74 -8.53 -28.63 8.80
N VAL A 75 -8.08 -27.46 8.34
CA VAL A 75 -7.83 -27.22 6.90
C VAL A 75 -6.71 -28.12 6.38
N THR A 76 -5.59 -28.22 7.10
CA THR A 76 -4.47 -29.11 6.73
C THR A 76 -4.90 -30.58 6.73
N PHE A 77 -5.78 -31.00 7.65
CA PHE A 77 -6.31 -32.35 7.68
C PHE A 77 -7.12 -32.66 6.41
N VAL A 78 -7.99 -31.75 6.00
CA VAL A 78 -8.78 -31.90 4.76
C VAL A 78 -7.88 -31.87 3.52
N ALA A 79 -6.87 -31.00 3.49
CA ALA A 79 -6.02 -30.79 2.32
C ALA A 79 -4.93 -31.87 2.14
N ALA A 80 -4.33 -32.34 3.22
CA ALA A 80 -3.09 -33.13 3.19
C ALA A 80 -3.12 -34.35 4.13
N GLY A 81 -4.20 -34.56 4.88
CA GLY A 81 -4.40 -35.71 5.75
C GLY A 81 -3.83 -35.56 7.16
N LEU A 82 -3.81 -36.68 7.89
CA LEU A 82 -3.55 -36.70 9.33
C LEU A 82 -2.11 -36.31 9.71
N MET A 83 -1.11 -36.79 8.98
CA MET A 83 0.30 -36.55 9.32
C MET A 83 0.69 -35.07 9.17
N PRO A 84 0.35 -34.37 8.07
CA PRO A 84 0.60 -32.93 7.97
C PRO A 84 -0.21 -32.11 8.99
N ALA A 85 -1.44 -32.52 9.30
CA ALA A 85 -2.25 -31.86 10.32
C ALA A 85 -1.63 -31.95 11.73
N ALA A 86 -1.07 -33.11 12.08
CA ALA A 86 -0.32 -33.29 13.33
C ALA A 86 0.98 -32.46 13.35
N ASN A 87 1.70 -32.40 12.22
CA ASN A 87 2.89 -31.55 12.09
C ASN A 87 2.56 -30.07 12.28
N LEU A 88 1.42 -29.60 11.75
CA LEU A 88 0.97 -28.22 11.93
C LEU A 88 0.82 -27.85 13.42
N VAL A 89 0.31 -28.77 14.25
CA VAL A 89 0.21 -28.56 15.70
C VAL A 89 1.60 -28.36 16.31
N GLY A 90 2.58 -29.19 15.93
CA GLY A 90 3.97 -29.03 16.38
C GLY A 90 4.58 -27.69 15.97
N VAL A 91 4.40 -27.30 14.71
CA VAL A 91 4.84 -26.00 14.16
C VAL A 91 4.20 -24.83 14.92
N ALA A 92 2.90 -24.91 15.19
CA ALA A 92 2.15 -23.88 15.92
C ALA A 92 2.64 -23.75 17.38
N VAL A 93 2.96 -24.87 18.03
CA VAL A 93 3.50 -24.88 19.39
C VAL A 93 4.90 -24.25 19.43
N ILE A 94 5.81 -24.67 18.55
CA ILE A 94 7.18 -24.14 18.49
C ILE A 94 7.18 -22.64 18.17
N GLY A 95 6.47 -22.25 17.11
CA GLY A 95 6.32 -20.84 16.73
C GLY A 95 5.74 -20.01 17.88
N GLY A 96 4.68 -20.53 18.51
CA GLY A 96 4.05 -19.94 19.69
C GLY A 96 4.97 -19.68 20.87
N ILE A 97 5.75 -20.69 21.24
CA ILE A 97 6.74 -20.60 22.32
C ILE A 97 7.76 -19.52 21.99
N ILE A 98 8.36 -19.56 20.81
CA ILE A 98 9.41 -18.60 20.42
C ILE A 98 8.86 -17.18 20.36
N GLY A 99 7.69 -16.97 19.74
CA GLY A 99 7.04 -15.66 19.65
C GLY A 99 6.71 -15.09 21.03
N THR A 100 6.18 -15.93 21.93
CA THR A 100 5.84 -15.53 23.30
C THR A 100 7.09 -15.21 24.14
N VAL A 101 8.14 -16.02 24.04
CA VAL A 101 9.42 -15.81 24.73
C VAL A 101 10.05 -14.51 24.24
N LYS A 102 10.12 -14.28 22.92
CA LYS A 102 10.60 -13.01 22.34
C LYS A 102 9.79 -11.81 22.81
N ARG A 103 8.44 -11.92 22.84
CA ARG A 103 7.56 -10.85 23.35
C ARG A 103 7.86 -10.50 24.81
N ARG A 104 8.13 -11.52 25.64
CA ARG A 104 8.50 -11.35 27.06
C ARG A 104 9.98 -11.04 27.28
N ARG A 105 10.77 -10.85 26.21
CA ARG A 105 12.24 -10.64 26.24
C ARG A 105 13.01 -11.77 26.94
N GLY A 106 12.50 -13.00 26.90
CA GLY A 106 13.21 -14.18 27.39
C GLY A 106 14.28 -14.64 26.40
N GLY A 107 15.19 -15.51 26.88
CA GLY A 107 16.29 -16.06 26.09
C GLY A 107 16.12 -17.55 25.75
N LEU A 108 17.16 -18.11 25.13
CA LEU A 108 17.26 -19.54 24.77
C LEU A 108 16.87 -20.51 25.90
N PRO A 109 17.27 -20.32 27.18
CA PRO A 109 16.90 -21.26 28.24
C PRO A 109 15.39 -21.36 28.47
N ALA A 110 14.66 -20.25 28.29
CA ALA A 110 13.21 -20.25 28.39
C ALA A 110 12.56 -21.04 27.25
N VAL A 111 13.08 -20.89 26.02
CA VAL A 111 12.61 -21.67 24.86
C VAL A 111 12.85 -23.15 25.08
N PHE A 112 14.05 -23.53 25.54
CA PHE A 112 14.38 -24.93 25.82
C PHE A 112 13.45 -25.53 26.88
N GLY A 113 13.26 -24.84 28.01
CA GLY A 113 12.37 -25.28 29.08
C GLY A 113 10.91 -25.42 28.64
N LEU A 114 10.36 -24.41 27.98
CA LEU A 114 8.98 -24.42 27.47
C LEU A 114 8.77 -25.48 26.37
N SER A 115 9.74 -25.68 25.47
CA SER A 115 9.66 -26.69 24.42
C SER A 115 9.75 -28.10 24.99
N THR A 116 10.55 -28.30 26.04
CA THR A 116 10.63 -29.58 26.77
C THR A 116 9.31 -29.89 27.48
N LEU A 117 8.72 -28.90 28.16
CA LEU A 117 7.40 -29.04 28.80
C LEU A 117 6.30 -29.33 27.79
N ALA A 118 6.28 -28.63 26.66
CA ALA A 118 5.33 -28.90 25.58
C ALA A 118 5.54 -30.29 24.98
N GLY A 119 6.80 -30.70 24.80
CA GLY A 119 7.18 -32.04 24.38
C GLY A 119 6.67 -33.12 25.33
N LEU A 120 6.77 -32.90 26.65
CA LEU A 120 6.22 -33.82 27.65
C LEU A 120 4.71 -33.97 27.52
N GLY A 121 3.98 -32.85 27.36
CA GLY A 121 2.54 -32.89 27.13
C GLY A 121 2.14 -33.69 25.88
N MET A 122 2.83 -33.44 24.76
CA MET A 122 2.61 -34.18 23.51
C MET A 122 3.00 -35.66 23.63
N ALA A 123 4.07 -35.97 24.34
CA ALA A 123 4.51 -37.34 24.61
C ALA A 123 3.47 -38.09 25.44
N THR A 124 2.96 -37.50 26.51
CA THR A 124 1.90 -38.10 27.33
C THR A 124 0.64 -38.36 26.50
N LEU A 125 0.22 -37.41 25.66
CA LEU A 125 -0.94 -37.57 24.80
C LEU A 125 -0.74 -38.69 23.77
N SER A 126 0.44 -38.77 23.15
CA SER A 126 0.75 -39.76 22.11
C SER A 126 0.89 -41.17 22.68
N VAL A 127 1.59 -41.31 23.81
CA VAL A 127 1.71 -42.60 24.53
C VAL A 127 0.34 -43.02 25.07
N GLY A 128 -0.43 -42.09 25.65
CA GLY A 128 -1.78 -42.34 26.14
C GLY A 128 -2.73 -42.82 25.03
N ALA A 129 -2.68 -42.20 23.85
CA ALA A 129 -3.46 -42.64 22.69
C ALA A 129 -3.12 -44.08 22.29
N LEU A 130 -1.83 -44.44 22.20
CA LEU A 130 -1.41 -45.81 21.87
C LEU A 130 -1.74 -46.83 22.98
N LEU A 131 -1.86 -46.40 24.23
CA LEU A 131 -2.34 -47.25 25.32
C LEU A 131 -3.84 -47.54 25.20
N VAL A 132 -4.63 -46.52 24.83
CA VAL A 132 -6.08 -46.67 24.63
C VAL A 132 -6.39 -47.49 23.37
N PHE A 133 -5.69 -47.24 22.26
CA PHE A 133 -5.89 -47.94 20.99
C PHE A 133 -5.01 -49.19 20.84
N GLY A 134 -5.19 -50.14 21.76
CA GLY A 134 -4.35 -51.35 21.85
C GLY A 134 -4.28 -52.16 20.55
N GLN A 135 -5.39 -52.33 19.83
CA GLN A 135 -5.41 -53.09 18.55
C GLN A 135 -4.56 -52.41 17.46
N SER A 136 -4.73 -51.10 17.27
CA SER A 136 -3.93 -50.33 16.31
C SER A 136 -2.44 -50.35 16.65
N ARG A 137 -2.10 -50.31 17.95
CA ARG A 137 -0.72 -50.45 18.43
C ARG A 137 -0.12 -51.80 18.03
N HIS A 138 -0.85 -52.90 18.25
CA HIS A 138 -0.37 -54.24 17.89
C HIS A 138 -0.12 -54.36 16.38
N LEU A 139 -1.06 -53.90 15.55
CA LEU A 139 -0.89 -53.89 14.09
C LEU A 139 0.32 -53.05 13.65
N LEU A 140 0.51 -51.88 14.25
CA LEU A 140 1.68 -51.04 13.99
C LEU A 140 2.98 -51.75 14.35
N PHE A 141 3.04 -52.39 15.51
CA PHE A 141 4.24 -53.08 16.00
C PHE A 141 4.57 -54.30 15.13
N ASP A 142 3.55 -55.04 14.70
CA ASP A 142 3.73 -56.18 13.80
C ASP A 142 4.22 -55.72 12.43
N SER A 143 3.70 -54.61 11.89
CA SER A 143 4.19 -54.01 10.64
C SER A 143 5.67 -53.63 10.74
N ILE A 144 6.08 -52.98 11.84
CA ILE A 144 7.48 -52.59 12.08
C ILE A 144 8.36 -53.84 12.20
N ARG A 145 7.93 -54.83 12.97
CA ARG A 145 8.64 -56.11 13.18
C ARG A 145 8.81 -56.87 11.86
N ASN A 146 7.76 -56.91 11.04
CA ASN A 146 7.80 -57.55 9.71
C ASN A 146 8.76 -56.82 8.77
N THR A 147 8.80 -55.49 8.81
CA THR A 147 9.75 -54.69 8.02
C THR A 147 11.19 -54.99 8.44
N ALA A 148 11.48 -55.00 9.74
CA ALA A 148 12.82 -55.32 10.26
C ALA A 148 13.25 -56.75 9.93
N LYS A 149 12.34 -57.73 10.04
CA LYS A 149 12.58 -59.11 9.59
C LYS A 149 12.82 -59.19 8.08
N GLY A 150 12.09 -58.41 7.28
CA GLY A 150 12.32 -58.30 5.84
C GLY A 150 13.74 -57.80 5.51
N ILE A 151 14.20 -56.76 6.20
CA ILE A 151 15.56 -56.21 6.08
C ILE A 151 16.60 -57.26 6.52
N GLN A 152 16.36 -57.94 7.64
CA GLN A 152 17.23 -59.01 8.12
C GLN A 152 17.36 -60.15 7.11
N ASN A 153 16.24 -60.60 6.54
CA ASN A 153 16.22 -61.66 5.53
C ASN A 153 16.92 -61.25 4.24
N LEU A 154 16.82 -59.98 3.84
CA LEU A 154 17.52 -59.44 2.68
C LEU A 154 19.04 -59.36 2.92
N ALA A 155 19.44 -58.88 4.10
CA ALA A 155 20.84 -58.78 4.51
C ALA A 155 21.50 -60.16 4.67
N ALA A 156 20.75 -61.17 5.12
CA ALA A 156 21.23 -62.55 5.23
C ALA A 156 21.59 -63.20 3.89
N LYS A 157 21.18 -62.63 2.75
CA LYS A 157 21.60 -63.10 1.42
C LYS A 157 23.08 -62.80 1.12
N GLN A 158 23.72 -61.91 1.89
CA GLN A 158 25.11 -61.54 1.72
C GLN A 158 25.83 -61.62 3.07
N SER A 159 26.80 -62.52 3.20
CA SER A 159 27.48 -62.83 4.48
C SER A 159 28.12 -61.62 5.16
N ALA A 160 28.57 -60.62 4.40
CA ALA A 160 29.12 -59.37 4.93
C ALA A 160 28.07 -58.48 5.64
N LEU A 161 26.78 -58.61 5.29
CA LEU A 161 25.69 -57.77 5.80
C LEU A 161 24.83 -58.49 6.85
N GLU A 162 25.00 -59.79 7.04
CA GLU A 162 24.25 -60.59 8.01
C GLU A 162 24.34 -60.08 9.47
N PRO A 163 25.52 -59.65 9.98
CA PRO A 163 25.60 -59.07 11.33
C PRO A 163 24.80 -57.77 11.45
N LEU A 164 24.80 -56.96 10.39
CA LEU A 164 24.04 -55.71 10.33
C LEU A 164 22.53 -55.98 10.35
N GLY A 165 22.06 -56.95 9.56
CA GLY A 165 20.64 -57.36 9.54
C GLY A 165 20.15 -57.85 10.90
N ARG A 166 20.95 -58.67 11.60
CA ARG A 166 20.64 -59.12 12.97
C ARG A 166 20.64 -57.97 13.97
N ALA A 167 21.59 -57.03 13.85
CA ALA A 167 21.63 -55.85 14.70
C ALA A 167 20.37 -54.98 14.55
N VAL A 168 19.89 -54.78 13.32
CA VAL A 168 18.65 -54.03 13.04
C VAL A 168 17.43 -54.72 13.66
N ALA A 169 17.30 -56.04 13.52
CA ALA A 169 16.19 -56.79 14.12
C ALA A 169 16.20 -56.73 15.66
N ASN A 170 17.36 -56.95 16.28
CA ASN A 170 17.52 -56.88 17.74
C ASN A 170 17.27 -55.48 18.30
N PHE A 171 17.75 -54.46 17.60
CA PHE A 171 17.47 -53.06 17.95
C PHE A 171 15.97 -52.75 17.85
N THR A 172 15.31 -53.23 16.80
CA THR A 172 13.85 -53.05 16.63
C THR A 172 13.07 -53.68 17.77
N GLU A 173 13.40 -54.90 18.21
CA GLU A 173 12.77 -55.53 19.37
C GLU A 173 12.97 -54.72 20.65
N THR A 174 14.18 -54.19 20.85
CA THR A 174 14.50 -53.34 22.01
C THR A 174 13.66 -52.06 22.01
N VAL A 175 13.53 -51.42 20.84
CA VAL A 175 12.69 -50.23 20.65
C VAL A 175 11.22 -50.54 20.91
N LEU A 176 10.69 -51.65 20.40
CA LEU A 176 9.30 -52.06 20.61
C LEU A 176 9.02 -52.46 22.07
N HIS A 177 10.00 -53.02 22.78
CA HIS A 177 9.86 -53.35 24.20
C HIS A 177 9.75 -52.08 25.07
N TRP A 178 10.62 -51.10 24.80
CA TRP A 178 10.63 -49.79 25.48
C TRP A 178 9.93 -48.69 24.68
N TRP A 179 8.89 -49.04 23.92
CA TRP A 179 8.28 -48.16 22.92
C TRP A 179 7.81 -46.82 23.48
N TRP A 180 7.28 -46.81 24.71
CA TRP A 180 6.79 -45.59 25.36
C TRP A 180 7.93 -44.61 25.68
N LEU A 181 9.12 -45.15 26.00
CA LEU A 181 10.33 -44.36 26.24
C LEU A 181 10.89 -43.82 24.93
N PHE A 182 10.91 -44.63 23.86
CA PHE A 182 11.41 -44.20 22.55
C PHE A 182 10.47 -43.20 21.87
N ILE A 183 9.15 -43.43 21.87
CA ILE A 183 8.17 -42.50 21.31
C ILE A 183 8.10 -41.24 22.18
N GLY A 184 7.92 -41.39 23.49
CA GLY A 184 7.80 -40.25 24.40
C GLY A 184 9.09 -39.42 24.46
N GLY A 185 10.23 -40.09 24.67
CA GLY A 185 11.55 -39.45 24.68
C GLY A 185 11.92 -38.83 23.34
N GLY A 186 11.57 -39.48 22.22
CA GLY A 186 11.77 -38.95 20.88
C GLY A 186 10.97 -37.68 20.61
N ILE A 187 9.71 -37.61 21.04
CA ILE A 187 8.87 -36.40 20.93
C ILE A 187 9.45 -35.26 21.78
N VAL A 188 9.84 -35.54 23.03
CA VAL A 188 10.42 -34.53 23.92
C VAL A 188 11.74 -33.99 23.35
N ALA A 189 12.65 -34.88 22.96
CA ALA A 189 13.93 -34.52 22.38
C ALA A 189 13.75 -33.76 21.06
N GLY A 190 12.87 -34.24 20.18
CA GLY A 190 12.54 -33.61 18.91
C GLY A 190 12.00 -32.20 19.09
N MET A 191 11.09 -31.99 20.06
CA MET A 191 10.54 -30.66 20.37
C MET A 191 11.60 -29.73 20.95
N ALA A 192 12.46 -30.21 21.85
CA ALA A 192 13.54 -29.43 22.43
C ALA A 192 14.57 -29.00 21.37
N VAL A 193 15.03 -29.94 20.53
CA VAL A 193 15.97 -29.65 19.42
C VAL A 193 15.32 -28.69 18.42
N SER A 194 14.08 -28.95 18.00
CA SER A 194 13.38 -28.09 17.06
C SER A 194 13.15 -26.69 17.61
N GLY A 195 12.87 -26.55 18.91
CA GLY A 195 12.78 -25.25 19.58
C GLY A 195 14.11 -24.47 19.57
N VAL A 196 15.23 -25.15 19.82
CA VAL A 196 16.57 -24.54 19.75
C VAL A 196 16.95 -24.14 18.32
N VAL A 197 16.78 -25.03 17.35
CA VAL A 197 17.08 -24.73 15.93
C VAL A 197 16.19 -23.60 15.43
N SER A 198 14.89 -23.68 15.73
CA SER A 198 13.92 -22.65 15.37
C SER A 198 14.24 -21.32 16.06
N TRP A 199 14.77 -21.29 17.29
CA TRP A 199 15.17 -20.04 17.93
C TRP A 199 16.21 -19.26 17.11
N PHE A 200 17.20 -19.93 16.52
CA PHE A 200 18.21 -19.25 15.71
C PHE A 200 17.63 -18.76 14.38
N VAL A 201 16.85 -19.60 13.70
CA VAL A 201 16.28 -19.26 12.39
C VAL A 201 15.16 -18.23 12.53
N LEU A 202 14.14 -18.54 13.34
CA LEU A 202 13.00 -17.67 13.59
C LEU A 202 13.37 -16.41 14.37
N GLY A 203 14.28 -16.51 15.34
CA GLY A 203 14.67 -15.38 16.17
C GLY A 203 15.24 -14.23 15.34
N SER A 204 16.08 -14.54 14.36
CA SER A 204 16.65 -13.53 13.45
C SER A 204 15.59 -12.84 12.59
N VAL A 205 14.59 -13.59 12.12
CA VAL A 205 13.47 -13.09 11.30
C VAL A 205 12.53 -12.24 12.16
N LEU A 206 12.17 -12.71 13.36
CA LEU A 206 11.33 -11.95 14.29
C LEU A 206 12.01 -10.66 14.73
N ASP A 207 13.31 -10.67 15.01
CA ASP A 207 14.05 -9.46 15.37
C ASP A 207 14.07 -8.44 14.21
N ARG A 208 14.24 -8.92 12.97
CA ARG A 208 14.13 -8.10 11.74
C ARG A 208 12.71 -7.65 11.40
N LEU A 209 11.68 -8.27 11.97
CA LEU A 209 10.27 -7.88 11.77
C LEU A 209 9.70 -7.13 12.97
N ALA A 210 10.43 -7.08 14.10
CA ALA A 210 10.06 -6.34 15.29
C ALA A 210 10.20 -4.82 15.12
N TRP A 211 11.05 -4.36 14.19
CA TRP A 211 11.15 -2.93 13.86
C TRP A 211 9.99 -2.43 12.99
N LEU A 212 9.33 -3.32 12.24
CA LEU A 212 8.13 -2.94 11.48
C LEU A 212 7.07 -2.60 12.53
N PRO A 213 6.72 -1.31 12.68
CA PRO A 213 5.62 -0.95 13.55
C PRO A 213 4.44 -1.80 13.10
N GLY A 214 3.83 -2.55 14.02
CA GLY A 214 2.45 -2.98 13.78
C GLY A 214 1.73 -1.72 13.36
N ARG A 215 1.02 -1.73 12.23
CA ARG A 215 0.13 -0.61 11.85
C ARG A 215 -1.07 -0.55 12.83
N ASP A 216 -0.82 -0.73 14.11
CA ASP A 216 -1.72 -0.75 15.25
C ASP A 216 -2.24 0.67 15.55
N ASP A 217 -1.63 1.69 14.96
CA ASP A 217 -1.94 3.10 15.24
C ASP A 217 -2.85 3.77 14.21
N LEU A 218 -3.24 3.12 13.12
CA LEU A 218 -3.91 3.86 12.05
C LEU A 218 -5.31 4.32 12.45
N LEU A 219 -6.06 3.52 13.24
CA LEU A 219 -7.47 3.79 13.61
C LEU A 219 -7.95 3.22 14.96
N ASP A 220 -7.07 2.67 15.82
CA ASP A 220 -7.50 2.12 17.13
C ASP A 220 -7.93 3.24 18.09
N ALA A 221 -9.19 3.68 17.96
CA ALA A 221 -9.88 4.38 19.03
C ALA A 221 -9.99 3.42 20.23
N PRO A 222 -9.84 3.90 21.47
CA PRO A 222 -10.16 3.11 22.66
C PRO A 222 -11.58 2.53 22.54
N ALA A 223 -11.78 1.32 23.05
CA ALA A 223 -13.13 0.77 23.12
C ALA A 223 -14.02 1.72 23.94
N ASP A 224 -15.14 2.11 23.35
CA ASP A 224 -16.13 3.00 23.96
C ASP A 224 -17.47 2.28 23.95
N ASP A 225 -17.89 1.84 25.13
CA ASP A 225 -19.08 1.01 25.35
C ASP A 225 -20.38 1.84 25.33
N ARG A 226 -20.30 3.17 25.16
CA ARG A 226 -21.48 4.02 25.01
C ARG A 226 -22.23 3.66 23.71
N PRO A 227 -23.56 3.87 23.66
CA PRO A 227 -24.33 3.73 22.43
C PRO A 227 -23.69 4.52 21.28
N VAL A 228 -23.76 3.99 20.07
CA VAL A 228 -23.21 4.64 18.88
C VAL A 228 -23.99 5.93 18.60
N ALA A 229 -23.31 7.07 18.73
CA ALA A 229 -23.84 8.39 18.44
C ALA A 229 -22.66 9.36 18.20
N PRO A 230 -22.06 9.34 16.99
CA PRO A 230 -20.86 10.10 16.69
C PRO A 230 -21.12 11.60 16.53
N LEU A 231 -22.38 12.02 16.25
CA LEU A 231 -22.75 13.41 15.97
C LEU A 231 -23.83 13.95 16.92
N PRO A 232 -23.88 15.28 17.13
CA PRO A 232 -22.88 16.27 16.70
C PRO A 232 -21.55 16.05 17.44
N VAL A 233 -20.44 16.35 16.77
CA VAL A 233 -19.09 16.24 17.37
C VAL A 233 -18.45 17.61 17.47
N THR A 234 -18.02 17.97 18.68
CA THR A 234 -17.36 19.25 18.96
C THR A 234 -15.98 19.01 19.56
N LEU A 235 -14.95 19.49 18.86
CA LEU A 235 -13.57 19.61 19.32
C LEU A 235 -13.43 20.99 19.95
N ARG A 236 -12.87 21.04 21.17
CA ARG A 236 -12.49 22.29 21.85
C ARG A 236 -11.03 22.26 22.24
N GLN A 237 -10.26 23.19 21.66
CA GLN A 237 -8.82 23.31 21.84
C GLN A 237 -8.08 21.96 21.71
N ALA A 238 -8.55 21.11 20.80
CA ALA A 238 -8.06 19.75 20.67
C ALA A 238 -6.68 19.75 20.02
N SER A 239 -5.68 19.21 20.71
CA SER A 239 -4.32 19.03 20.19
C SER A 239 -3.94 17.56 20.17
N PHE A 240 -3.05 17.17 19.25
CA PHE A 240 -2.62 15.79 19.11
C PHE A 240 -1.14 15.67 18.76
N ARG A 241 -0.42 14.84 19.52
CA ARG A 241 0.98 14.48 19.30
C ARG A 241 1.13 12.97 19.16
N TYR A 242 1.83 12.52 18.11
CA TYR A 242 2.16 11.11 17.97
C TYR A 242 3.20 10.68 19.03
N PRO A 243 3.14 9.43 19.53
CA PRO A 243 4.14 8.90 20.45
C PRO A 243 5.56 9.06 19.91
N GLY A 244 6.45 9.70 20.67
CA GLY A 244 7.85 9.93 20.28
C GLY A 244 8.08 11.07 19.28
N ALA A 245 7.03 11.71 18.76
CA ALA A 245 7.17 12.89 17.91
C ALA A 245 7.58 14.11 18.75
N ARG A 246 8.41 14.99 18.16
CA ARG A 246 8.84 16.25 18.79
C ARG A 246 7.86 17.40 18.56
N THR A 247 7.08 17.33 17.48
CA THR A 247 6.13 18.34 17.06
C THR A 247 4.70 17.83 17.19
N ASP A 248 3.79 18.73 17.56
CA ASP A 248 2.36 18.45 17.53
C ASP A 248 1.87 18.35 16.08
N ALA A 249 1.01 17.37 15.83
CA ALA A 249 0.35 17.23 14.53
C ALA A 249 -0.91 18.08 14.43
N LEU A 250 -1.54 18.39 15.56
CA LEU A 250 -2.66 19.34 15.70
C LEU A 250 -2.46 20.16 16.98
N LEU A 251 -2.84 21.44 16.92
CA LEU A 251 -2.69 22.44 17.98
C LEU A 251 -3.98 23.25 18.07
N ASP A 252 -4.63 23.20 19.22
CA ASP A 252 -5.78 24.03 19.61
C ASP A 252 -6.90 24.08 18.55
N ILE A 253 -7.31 22.92 18.02
CA ILE A 253 -8.39 22.85 17.04
C ILE A 253 -9.76 23.02 17.71
N ASP A 254 -10.50 24.03 17.27
CA ASP A 254 -11.92 24.22 17.55
C ASP A 254 -12.73 23.91 16.28
N LEU A 255 -13.59 22.90 16.34
CA LEU A 255 -14.41 22.45 15.21
C LEU A 255 -15.67 21.77 15.72
N THR A 256 -16.83 22.12 15.18
CA THR A 256 -18.08 21.36 15.38
C THR A 256 -18.56 20.84 14.05
N VAL A 257 -18.97 19.57 13.96
CA VAL A 257 -19.63 18.99 12.79
C VAL A 257 -21.02 18.54 13.20
N ASP A 258 -22.03 19.02 12.49
CA ASP A 258 -23.44 18.76 12.76
C ASP A 258 -24.03 17.79 11.72
N VAL A 259 -25.14 17.13 12.07
CA VAL A 259 -25.86 16.24 11.15
C VAL A 259 -26.41 17.04 9.96
N GLY A 260 -26.27 16.51 8.75
CA GLY A 260 -26.72 17.15 7.52
C GLY A 260 -25.67 18.06 6.86
N GLU A 261 -24.51 18.26 7.49
CA GLU A 261 -23.44 19.09 6.90
C GLU A 261 -22.56 18.28 5.92
N PHE A 262 -22.18 18.94 4.82
CA PHE A 262 -21.02 18.56 4.02
C PHE A 262 -19.85 19.51 4.31
N VAL A 263 -18.82 19.02 4.98
CA VAL A 263 -17.65 19.82 5.40
C VAL A 263 -16.41 19.39 4.62
N ALA A 264 -15.68 20.34 4.05
CA ALA A 264 -14.37 20.09 3.44
C ALA A 264 -13.24 20.49 4.40
N ILE A 265 -12.23 19.63 4.56
CA ILE A 265 -10.98 19.95 5.26
C ILE A 265 -9.87 20.07 4.21
N VAL A 266 -9.28 21.25 4.11
CA VAL A 266 -8.22 21.57 3.14
C VAL A 266 -6.95 22.02 3.83
N GLY A 267 -5.80 21.70 3.23
CA GLY A 267 -4.49 22.07 3.75
C GLY A 267 -3.36 21.31 3.07
N HIS A 268 -2.14 21.78 3.26
CA HIS A 268 -0.94 21.15 2.69
C HIS A 268 -0.65 19.79 3.33
N ASN A 269 0.26 19.02 2.72
CA ASN A 269 0.72 17.77 3.33
C ASN A 269 1.41 18.05 4.66
N GLY A 270 1.11 17.23 5.67
CA GLY A 270 1.62 17.47 7.03
C GLY A 270 0.88 18.53 7.84
N SER A 271 -0.16 19.18 7.30
CA SER A 271 -0.94 20.19 8.06
C SER A 271 -1.82 19.61 9.18
N GLY A 272 -1.92 18.29 9.29
CA GLY A 272 -2.69 17.59 10.32
C GLY A 272 -4.04 17.01 9.87
N LYS A 273 -4.40 17.10 8.57
CA LYS A 273 -5.70 16.63 8.03
C LYS A 273 -6.09 15.21 8.46
N SER A 274 -5.26 14.21 8.16
CA SER A 274 -5.54 12.82 8.54
C SER A 274 -5.53 12.61 10.06
N THR A 275 -4.79 13.43 10.82
CA THR A 275 -4.85 13.41 12.29
C THR A 275 -6.20 13.93 12.78
N LEU A 276 -6.75 14.97 12.14
CA LEU A 276 -8.08 15.50 12.45
C LEU A 276 -9.17 14.46 12.14
N THR A 277 -9.07 13.77 11.00
CA THR A 277 -9.94 12.65 10.64
C THR A 277 -9.91 11.55 11.70
N ARG A 278 -8.74 11.22 12.26
CA ARG A 278 -8.61 10.25 13.36
C ARG A 278 -9.31 10.70 14.64
N LEU A 279 -9.23 11.99 15.00
CA LEU A 279 -9.97 12.53 16.16
C LEU A 279 -11.48 12.43 15.93
N LEU A 280 -11.95 12.77 14.73
CA LEU A 280 -13.37 12.62 14.35
C LEU A 280 -13.82 11.16 14.41
N ALA A 281 -12.97 10.22 13.97
CA ALA A 281 -13.20 8.78 14.04
C ALA A 281 -13.14 8.17 15.45
N GLY A 282 -12.85 8.96 16.50
CA GLY A 282 -12.92 8.54 17.90
C GLY A 282 -11.57 8.42 18.61
N ARG A 283 -10.45 8.77 17.95
CA ARG A 283 -9.16 8.83 18.64
C ARG A 283 -9.17 9.96 19.67
N PRO A 284 -8.73 9.72 20.93
CA PRO A 284 -8.67 10.77 21.93
C PRO A 284 -7.56 11.77 21.60
N PRO A 285 -7.75 13.07 21.93
CA PRO A 285 -6.71 14.07 21.76
C PRO A 285 -5.63 13.91 22.84
N SER A 286 -4.46 14.50 22.62
CA SER A 286 -3.39 14.60 23.63
C SER A 286 -3.69 15.69 24.68
N SER A 287 -4.39 16.74 24.28
CA SER A 287 -4.92 17.79 25.16
C SER A 287 -6.18 18.42 24.54
N GLY A 288 -6.95 19.17 25.33
CA GLY A 288 -8.28 19.65 24.92
C GLY A 288 -9.34 18.55 25.02
N THR A 289 -10.49 18.75 24.37
CA THR A 289 -11.62 17.82 24.48
C THR A 289 -12.28 17.54 23.14
N VAL A 290 -12.83 16.33 22.99
CA VAL A 290 -13.71 15.94 21.90
C VAL A 290 -15.01 15.44 22.52
N THR A 291 -16.09 16.16 22.28
CA THR A 291 -17.41 15.90 22.88
C THR A 291 -18.38 15.44 21.80
N ARG A 292 -19.18 14.42 22.13
CA ARG A 292 -20.21 13.81 21.28
C ARG A 292 -21.17 13.01 22.18
N PRO A 293 -22.44 12.78 21.78
CA PRO A 293 -23.43 12.12 22.63
C PRO A 293 -23.05 10.69 23.03
N GLY A 294 -22.39 9.94 22.15
CA GLY A 294 -22.04 8.54 22.39
C GLY A 294 -20.69 8.14 21.79
N SER A 295 -20.54 6.87 21.46
CA SER A 295 -19.33 6.37 20.81
C SER A 295 -19.22 6.86 19.36
N ALA A 296 -17.99 7.04 18.87
CA ALA A 296 -17.73 7.29 17.45
C ALA A 296 -18.22 6.13 16.57
N GLY A 297 -18.23 4.91 17.10
CA GLY A 297 -18.70 3.72 16.42
C GLY A 297 -18.03 3.47 15.07
N LEU A 298 -16.71 3.63 14.97
CA LEU A 298 -15.99 3.43 13.71
C LEU A 298 -16.24 2.02 13.15
N GLY A 299 -16.83 1.95 11.96
CA GLY A 299 -17.17 0.69 11.28
C GLY A 299 -18.41 -0.04 11.83
N LEU A 300 -19.07 0.48 12.87
CA LEU A 300 -20.31 -0.04 13.41
C LEU A 300 -21.53 0.53 12.68
N LEU A 301 -22.64 -0.21 12.72
CA LEU A 301 -23.93 0.26 12.20
C LEU A 301 -24.34 1.57 12.88
N GLY A 302 -24.75 2.57 12.09
CA GLY A 302 -25.14 3.89 12.60
C GLY A 302 -23.97 4.79 13.02
N GLY A 303 -22.73 4.31 12.95
CA GLY A 303 -21.55 5.01 13.46
C GLY A 303 -20.80 5.82 12.43
N THR A 304 -19.47 5.83 12.56
CA THR A 304 -18.57 6.53 11.64
C THR A 304 -18.05 5.56 10.58
N ALA A 305 -18.12 5.93 9.31
CA ALA A 305 -17.49 5.18 8.22
C ALA A 305 -16.33 5.98 7.60
N MET A 306 -15.34 5.28 7.04
CA MET A 306 -14.19 5.89 6.38
C MET A 306 -14.02 5.37 4.96
N VAL A 307 -13.79 6.29 4.04
CA VAL A 307 -13.36 6.03 2.66
C VAL A 307 -11.94 6.57 2.53
N LEU A 308 -11.00 5.67 2.25
CA LEU A 308 -9.57 5.94 2.24
C LEU A 308 -9.10 6.41 0.85
N GLN A 309 -7.90 6.98 0.83
CA GLN A 309 -7.20 7.43 -0.37
C GLN A 309 -7.00 6.31 -1.42
N ARG A 310 -6.78 5.08 -0.97
CA ARG A 310 -6.53 3.91 -1.83
C ARG A 310 -7.68 2.93 -1.69
N PRO A 311 -8.65 2.90 -2.63
CA PRO A 311 -9.83 2.06 -2.50
C PRO A 311 -9.49 0.57 -2.54
N GLU A 312 -8.37 0.19 -3.19
CA GLU A 312 -7.88 -1.20 -3.26
C GLU A 312 -7.52 -1.75 -1.87
N SER A 313 -7.24 -0.86 -0.90
CA SER A 313 -6.99 -1.26 0.49
C SER A 313 -8.27 -1.58 1.27
N GLN A 314 -9.45 -1.32 0.69
CA GLN A 314 -10.77 -1.58 1.27
C GLN A 314 -11.58 -2.62 0.50
N THR A 315 -11.09 -3.09 -0.65
CA THR A 315 -11.66 -4.20 -1.40
C THR A 315 -11.10 -5.53 -0.89
N LEU A 316 -11.97 -6.44 -0.49
CA LEU A 316 -11.64 -7.72 0.14
C LEU A 316 -12.34 -8.91 -0.54
N GLY A 317 -13.52 -8.68 -1.11
CA GLY A 317 -14.30 -9.66 -1.85
C GLY A 317 -13.77 -9.93 -3.26
N VAL A 318 -14.34 -10.96 -3.89
CA VAL A 318 -14.11 -11.24 -5.32
C VAL A 318 -15.12 -10.48 -6.15
N LEU A 319 -16.39 -10.48 -5.72
CA LEU A 319 -17.47 -9.77 -6.40
C LEU A 319 -17.77 -8.43 -5.72
N VAL A 320 -18.24 -7.48 -6.54
CA VAL A 320 -18.67 -6.16 -6.07
C VAL A 320 -19.74 -6.26 -4.98
N ALA A 321 -20.70 -7.18 -5.12
CA ALA A 321 -21.74 -7.40 -4.11
C ALA A 321 -21.16 -7.86 -2.75
N ASP A 322 -20.13 -8.70 -2.76
CA ASP A 322 -19.48 -9.20 -1.54
C ASP A 322 -18.81 -8.06 -0.77
N ASP A 323 -18.16 -7.14 -1.49
CA ASP A 323 -17.49 -5.98 -0.92
C ASP A 323 -18.46 -4.99 -0.24
N VAL A 324 -19.68 -4.84 -0.77
CA VAL A 324 -20.69 -3.93 -0.20
C VAL A 324 -21.06 -4.35 1.22
N VAL A 325 -21.28 -5.65 1.45
CA VAL A 325 -21.72 -6.17 2.76
C VAL A 325 -20.58 -6.70 3.61
N TRP A 326 -19.33 -6.58 3.14
CA TRP A 326 -18.17 -7.16 3.80
C TRP A 326 -18.03 -6.65 5.24
N GLY A 327 -17.95 -7.59 6.19
CA GLY A 327 -17.77 -7.31 7.62
C GLY A 327 -19.04 -6.91 8.37
N LEU A 328 -20.21 -6.91 7.73
CA LEU A 328 -21.49 -6.83 8.43
C LEU A 328 -21.86 -8.18 9.08
N PRO A 329 -22.58 -8.19 10.21
CA PRO A 329 -23.22 -9.40 10.71
C PRO A 329 -24.15 -10.00 9.65
N THR A 330 -24.28 -11.33 9.63
CA THR A 330 -25.05 -12.04 8.59
C THR A 330 -26.51 -11.59 8.47
N ALA A 331 -27.15 -11.29 9.61
CA ALA A 331 -28.52 -10.78 9.63
C ALA A 331 -28.63 -9.39 8.99
N ASP A 332 -27.67 -8.51 9.26
CA ASP A 332 -27.65 -7.15 8.69
C ASP A 332 -27.27 -7.18 7.22
N ALA A 333 -26.30 -8.00 6.83
CA ALA A 333 -25.89 -8.21 5.44
C ALA A 333 -27.07 -8.67 4.56
N ALA A 334 -27.91 -9.58 5.08
CA ALA A 334 -29.10 -10.05 4.36
C ALA A 334 -30.19 -8.99 4.21
N ALA A 335 -30.19 -7.96 5.07
CA ALA A 335 -31.14 -6.85 5.01
C ALA A 335 -30.68 -5.70 4.10
N VAL A 336 -29.45 -5.74 3.59
CA VAL A 336 -28.91 -4.72 2.68
C VAL A 336 -29.44 -4.95 1.27
N ASP A 337 -30.11 -3.95 0.70
CA ASP A 337 -30.42 -3.91 -0.73
C ASP A 337 -29.18 -3.46 -1.51
N ILE A 338 -28.39 -4.45 -1.95
CA ILE A 338 -27.12 -4.23 -2.65
C ILE A 338 -27.35 -3.49 -3.97
N ASP A 339 -28.38 -3.86 -4.73
CA ASP A 339 -28.65 -3.26 -6.05
C ASP A 339 -29.07 -1.80 -5.93
N ALA A 340 -29.89 -1.46 -4.93
CA ALA A 340 -30.26 -0.07 -4.67
C ALA A 340 -29.05 0.79 -4.25
N LEU A 341 -28.17 0.27 -3.38
CA LEU A 341 -26.96 0.97 -2.96
C LEU A 341 -25.97 1.17 -4.11
N LEU A 342 -25.76 0.13 -4.91
CA LEU A 342 -24.93 0.23 -6.12
C LEU A 342 -25.54 1.23 -7.10
N GLY A 343 -26.87 1.25 -7.26
CA GLY A 343 -27.57 2.25 -8.05
C GLY A 343 -27.33 3.68 -7.54
N GLU A 344 -27.39 3.89 -6.23
CA GLU A 344 -27.19 5.21 -5.61
C GLU A 344 -25.79 5.78 -5.89
N VAL A 345 -24.75 4.94 -5.90
CA VAL A 345 -23.37 5.36 -6.18
C VAL A 345 -23.00 5.33 -7.67
N GLY A 346 -23.94 4.98 -8.57
CA GLY A 346 -23.71 4.94 -10.02
C GLY A 346 -23.02 3.66 -10.52
N LEU A 347 -23.16 2.54 -9.80
CA LEU A 347 -22.67 1.21 -10.12
C LEU A 347 -23.80 0.19 -10.37
N ALA A 348 -24.98 0.64 -10.77
CA ALA A 348 -26.14 -0.22 -11.03
C ALA A 348 -25.79 -1.41 -11.94
N GLY A 349 -26.24 -2.61 -11.57
CA GLY A 349 -26.01 -3.84 -12.34
C GLY A 349 -24.59 -4.41 -12.27
N MET A 350 -23.68 -3.83 -11.48
CA MET A 350 -22.30 -4.31 -11.36
C MET A 350 -22.08 -5.34 -10.25
N GLY A 351 -23.11 -5.74 -9.50
CA GLY A 351 -22.97 -6.61 -8.32
C GLY A 351 -22.27 -7.95 -8.59
N GLY A 352 -22.51 -8.56 -9.75
CA GLY A 352 -21.88 -9.82 -10.18
C GLY A 352 -20.52 -9.66 -10.88
N ARG A 353 -19.99 -8.44 -10.97
CA ARG A 353 -18.69 -8.18 -11.60
C ARG A 353 -17.56 -8.46 -10.61
N GLU A 354 -16.42 -8.91 -11.11
CA GLU A 354 -15.21 -9.05 -10.29
C GLU A 354 -14.65 -7.68 -9.92
N THR A 355 -14.41 -7.43 -8.62
CA THR A 355 -13.92 -6.16 -8.10
C THR A 355 -12.58 -5.74 -8.70
N ALA A 356 -11.71 -6.72 -9.01
CA ALA A 356 -10.41 -6.49 -9.63
C ALA A 356 -10.49 -5.87 -11.04
N THR A 357 -11.64 -5.95 -11.70
CA THR A 357 -11.86 -5.41 -13.07
C THR A 357 -12.42 -3.98 -13.08
N LEU A 358 -12.69 -3.40 -11.92
CA LEU A 358 -13.20 -2.03 -11.80
C LEU A 358 -12.09 -1.00 -12.05
N SER A 359 -12.45 0.15 -12.63
CA SER A 359 -11.55 1.30 -12.67
C SER A 359 -11.39 1.92 -11.28
N GLY A 360 -10.31 2.68 -11.03
CA GLY A 360 -10.09 3.32 -9.72
C GLY A 360 -11.25 4.21 -9.27
N GLY A 361 -11.88 4.95 -10.21
CA GLY A 361 -13.07 5.74 -9.92
C GLY A 361 -14.31 4.89 -9.59
N GLN A 362 -14.44 3.69 -10.17
CA GLN A 362 -15.50 2.73 -9.80
C GLN A 362 -15.22 2.09 -8.44
N GLN A 363 -13.96 1.73 -8.15
CA GLN A 363 -13.56 1.20 -6.84
C GLN A 363 -13.81 2.23 -5.72
N GLN A 364 -13.59 3.52 -5.97
CA GLN A 364 -13.91 4.55 -4.98
C GLN A 364 -15.42 4.63 -4.69
N ARG A 365 -16.26 4.54 -5.73
CA ARG A 365 -17.72 4.51 -5.57
C ARG A 365 -18.18 3.24 -4.85
N LEU A 366 -17.53 2.10 -5.09
CA LEU A 366 -17.76 0.86 -4.35
C LEU A 366 -17.40 1.03 -2.86
N ALA A 367 -16.28 1.67 -2.55
CA ALA A 367 -15.91 1.98 -1.16
C ALA A 367 -16.96 2.88 -0.47
N VAL A 368 -17.55 3.83 -1.20
CA VAL A 368 -18.69 4.62 -0.69
C VAL A 368 -19.93 3.74 -0.47
N ALA A 369 -20.27 2.84 -1.40
CA ALA A 369 -21.41 1.92 -1.22
C ALA A 369 -21.22 1.00 0.00
N ALA A 370 -20.03 0.43 0.18
CA ALA A 370 -19.69 -0.40 1.34
C ALA A 370 -19.73 0.39 2.66
N ALA A 371 -19.40 1.68 2.62
CA ALA A 371 -19.59 2.58 3.76
C ALA A 371 -21.09 2.80 4.06
N LEU A 372 -21.90 3.08 3.03
CA LEU A 372 -23.35 3.31 3.16
C LEU A 372 -24.13 2.09 3.62
N ALA A 373 -23.67 0.87 3.32
CA ALA A 373 -24.29 -0.37 3.81
C ALA A 373 -24.38 -0.44 5.35
N ARG A 374 -23.48 0.28 6.06
CA ARG A 374 -23.50 0.42 7.53
C ARG A 374 -24.40 1.54 8.05
N LYS A 375 -25.13 2.25 7.17
CA LYS A 375 -25.97 3.40 7.51
C LYS A 375 -25.26 4.42 8.42
N PRO A 376 -24.07 4.91 8.03
CA PRO A 376 -23.25 5.75 8.90
C PRO A 376 -23.95 7.10 9.16
N THR A 377 -23.80 7.62 10.37
CA THR A 377 -24.21 9.00 10.69
C THR A 377 -23.07 9.99 10.44
N LEU A 378 -21.82 9.53 10.38
CA LEU A 378 -20.66 10.33 9.96
C LEU A 378 -19.85 9.57 8.90
N LEU A 379 -19.66 10.14 7.72
CA LEU A 379 -18.79 9.60 6.68
C LEU A 379 -17.56 10.49 6.50
N LEU A 380 -16.38 9.90 6.68
CA LEU A 380 -15.09 10.57 6.51
C LEU A 380 -14.44 10.09 5.20
N ALA A 381 -14.29 10.98 4.22
CA ALA A 381 -13.62 10.70 2.96
C ALA A 381 -12.20 11.30 2.97
N ASP A 382 -11.19 10.50 3.29
CA ASP A 382 -9.79 10.95 3.43
C ASP A 382 -9.04 10.86 2.09
N GLU A 383 -8.93 11.99 1.39
CA GLU A 383 -8.31 12.08 0.05
C GLU A 383 -8.91 11.12 -0.98
N ALA A 384 -10.21 10.83 -0.84
CA ALA A 384 -10.97 9.92 -1.68
C ALA A 384 -11.03 10.34 -3.16
N THR A 385 -10.76 11.61 -3.46
CA THR A 385 -10.75 12.14 -4.84
C THR A 385 -9.38 12.06 -5.52
N SER A 386 -8.35 11.58 -4.80
CA SER A 386 -7.03 11.40 -5.38
C SER A 386 -6.99 10.16 -6.29
N MET A 387 -6.13 10.18 -7.31
CA MET A 387 -5.97 9.06 -8.27
C MET A 387 -7.17 8.75 -9.18
N ILE A 388 -8.18 9.63 -9.23
CA ILE A 388 -9.33 9.54 -10.16
C ILE A 388 -9.19 10.60 -11.26
N ASP A 389 -9.68 10.30 -12.46
CA ASP A 389 -9.71 11.28 -13.54
C ASP A 389 -10.62 12.49 -13.21
N PRO A 390 -10.47 13.64 -13.89
CA PRO A 390 -11.22 14.85 -13.56
C PRO A 390 -12.75 14.70 -13.62
N GLN A 391 -13.28 13.85 -14.52
CA GLN A 391 -14.73 13.63 -14.60
C GLN A 391 -15.19 12.73 -13.45
N GLY A 392 -14.52 11.60 -13.25
CA GLY A 392 -14.83 10.70 -12.12
C GLY A 392 -14.73 11.38 -10.76
N ARG A 393 -13.77 12.30 -10.60
CA ARG A 393 -13.65 13.16 -9.39
C ARG A 393 -14.87 14.06 -9.21
N ARG A 394 -15.30 14.77 -10.26
CA ARG A 394 -16.50 15.63 -10.19
C ARG A 394 -17.74 14.82 -9.82
N ASP A 395 -17.91 13.64 -10.43
CA ASP A 395 -19.04 12.77 -10.11
C ASP A 395 -19.02 12.31 -8.64
N LEU A 396 -17.84 11.93 -8.12
CA LEU A 396 -17.69 11.50 -6.73
C LEU A 396 -17.95 12.63 -5.75
N VAL A 397 -17.42 13.84 -6.00
CA VAL A 397 -17.68 15.01 -5.15
C VAL A 397 -19.16 15.35 -5.16
N ALA A 398 -19.81 15.31 -6.32
CA ALA A 398 -21.26 15.54 -6.43
C ALA A 398 -22.07 14.48 -5.67
N LEU A 399 -21.66 13.21 -5.74
CA LEU A 399 -22.25 12.13 -4.95
C LEU A 399 -22.11 12.41 -3.45
N LEU A 400 -20.89 12.69 -2.97
CA LEU A 400 -20.62 12.97 -1.55
C LEU A 400 -21.41 14.18 -1.03
N ALA A 401 -21.53 15.24 -1.83
CA ALA A 401 -22.32 16.42 -1.50
C ALA A 401 -23.82 16.16 -1.43
N ALA A 402 -24.32 15.15 -2.15
CA ALA A 402 -25.73 14.77 -2.13
C ALA A 402 -26.10 13.87 -0.95
N LEU A 403 -25.15 13.15 -0.35
CA LEU A 403 -25.44 12.16 0.71
C LEU A 403 -26.10 12.78 1.96
N PRO A 404 -25.64 13.90 2.54
CA PRO A 404 -26.29 14.51 3.71
C PRO A 404 -27.73 14.96 3.46
N ARG A 405 -28.13 15.14 2.19
CA ARG A 405 -29.50 15.49 1.80
C ARG A 405 -30.42 14.28 1.68
N ARG A 406 -29.85 13.08 1.50
CA ARG A 406 -30.58 11.82 1.29
C ARG A 406 -30.62 10.96 2.54
N HIS A 407 -29.60 11.09 3.39
CA HIS A 407 -29.41 10.30 4.59
C HIS A 407 -29.22 11.23 5.80
N PRO A 408 -29.68 10.85 7.01
CA PRO A 408 -29.48 11.62 8.24
C PRO A 408 -28.02 11.50 8.72
N MET A 409 -27.09 12.09 7.98
CA MET A 409 -25.65 11.96 8.20
C MET A 409 -24.91 13.27 7.92
N ALA A 410 -23.66 13.36 8.38
CA ALA A 410 -22.70 14.35 7.91
C ALA A 410 -21.60 13.69 7.07
N VAL A 411 -21.04 14.45 6.13
CA VAL A 411 -19.91 14.02 5.31
C VAL A 411 -18.76 14.99 5.51
N VAL A 412 -17.57 14.46 5.79
CA VAL A 412 -16.33 15.23 5.87
C VAL A 412 -15.39 14.79 4.77
N LEU A 413 -15.12 15.67 3.80
CA LEU A 413 -14.18 15.42 2.72
C LEU A 413 -12.83 16.07 3.04
N VAL A 414 -11.80 15.26 3.18
CA VAL A 414 -10.42 15.76 3.19
C VAL A 414 -9.93 15.82 1.74
N THR A 415 -9.54 17.00 1.29
CA THR A 415 -9.02 17.21 -0.07
C THR A 415 -7.93 18.27 -0.08
N HIS A 416 -7.06 18.22 -1.07
CA HIS A 416 -6.10 19.28 -1.37
C HIS A 416 -6.53 20.12 -2.59
N HIS A 417 -7.68 19.81 -3.19
CA HIS A 417 -8.22 20.54 -4.34
C HIS A 417 -9.29 21.53 -3.90
N GLU A 418 -9.05 22.82 -4.12
CA GLU A 418 -10.04 23.87 -3.80
C GLU A 418 -11.35 23.70 -4.58
N ALA A 419 -11.28 23.18 -5.81
CA ALA A 419 -12.47 22.89 -6.62
C ALA A 419 -13.38 21.82 -5.99
N ASP A 420 -12.81 20.82 -5.30
CA ASP A 420 -13.58 19.82 -4.57
C ASP A 420 -14.21 20.43 -3.32
N ALA A 421 -13.45 21.28 -2.61
CA ALA A 421 -13.91 21.96 -1.40
C ALA A 421 -15.02 22.98 -1.66
N ALA A 422 -15.09 23.56 -2.86
CA ALA A 422 -16.14 24.50 -3.25
C ALA A 422 -17.55 23.88 -3.27
N ALA A 423 -17.65 22.55 -3.32
CA ALA A 423 -18.94 21.85 -3.23
C ALA A 423 -19.44 21.69 -1.78
N ALA A 424 -18.61 21.96 -0.78
CA ALA A 424 -18.95 21.83 0.64
C ALA A 424 -19.75 23.02 1.17
N ASP A 425 -20.63 22.75 2.13
CA ASP A 425 -21.37 23.79 2.85
C ASP A 425 -20.43 24.65 3.70
N ARG A 426 -19.32 24.06 4.18
CA ARG A 426 -18.28 24.74 4.96
C ARG A 426 -16.90 24.17 4.67
N VAL A 427 -15.91 25.06 4.61
CA VAL A 427 -14.50 24.70 4.39
C VAL A 427 -13.67 25.04 5.62
N VAL A 428 -12.89 24.07 6.11
CA VAL A 428 -11.96 24.19 7.23
C VAL A 428 -10.54 24.16 6.66
N HIS A 429 -9.83 25.27 6.83
CA HIS A 429 -8.45 25.40 6.38
C HIS A 429 -7.48 25.02 7.51
N LEU A 430 -6.57 24.08 7.24
CA LEU A 430 -5.53 23.63 8.17
C LEU A 430 -4.13 24.01 7.69
N ARG A 431 -3.35 24.64 8.58
CA ARG A 431 -1.93 24.96 8.40
C ARG A 431 -1.16 24.70 9.68
N ASP A 432 -0.05 23.96 9.58
CA ASP A 432 0.86 23.68 10.70
C ASP A 432 0.14 23.17 11.96
N GLY A 433 -0.86 22.31 11.76
CA GLY A 433 -1.66 21.75 12.84
C GLY A 433 -2.75 22.66 13.40
N ARG A 434 -2.95 23.88 12.87
CA ARG A 434 -3.95 24.86 13.35
C ARG A 434 -5.01 25.14 12.30
N SER A 435 -6.23 25.46 12.74
CA SER A 435 -7.28 26.02 11.87
C SER A 435 -6.99 27.49 11.56
N VAL A 436 -7.06 27.87 10.30
CA VAL A 436 -6.88 29.26 9.84
C VAL A 436 -8.13 29.72 9.09
N ALA A 437 -8.35 31.04 9.01
CA ALA A 437 -9.53 31.59 8.32
C ALA A 437 -9.49 31.33 6.81
N HIS A 438 -8.31 31.46 6.21
CA HIS A 438 -8.08 31.16 4.80
C HIS A 438 -6.65 30.65 4.64
N LEU A 439 -6.43 29.77 3.66
CA LEU A 439 -5.07 29.50 3.19
C LEU A 439 -4.60 30.72 2.35
N PRO A 440 -3.31 31.07 2.35
CA PRO A 440 -2.79 32.09 1.45
C PRO A 440 -3.16 31.76 0.00
N ALA A 441 -3.49 32.78 -0.81
CA ALA A 441 -3.62 32.56 -2.24
C ALA A 441 -2.25 32.15 -2.80
N TRP A 442 -2.21 31.07 -3.56
CA TRP A 442 -0.94 30.55 -4.05
C TRP A 442 -0.36 31.46 -5.13
N PRO A 443 0.96 31.74 -5.08
CA PRO A 443 1.60 32.58 -6.07
C PRO A 443 1.45 31.91 -7.43
N ARG A 444 0.77 32.60 -8.37
CA ARG A 444 0.83 32.23 -9.77
C ARG A 444 2.25 32.51 -10.24
N PRO A 445 2.92 31.57 -10.92
CA PRO A 445 4.26 31.82 -11.44
C PRO A 445 4.22 33.07 -12.34
N ALA A 446 5.00 34.08 -11.99
CA ALA A 446 5.21 35.22 -12.87
C ALA A 446 5.92 34.70 -14.12
N ARG A 447 5.31 34.86 -15.30
CA ARG A 447 6.00 34.60 -16.57
C ARG A 447 7.02 35.73 -16.78
N GLU A 448 8.30 35.46 -16.55
CA GLU A 448 9.34 36.36 -17.02
C GLU A 448 9.39 36.34 -18.55
N PRO A 449 9.76 37.46 -19.21
CA PRO A 449 10.05 37.45 -20.62
C PRO A 449 11.16 36.45 -20.91
N ARG A 450 10.92 35.51 -21.83
CA ARG A 450 11.92 34.54 -22.26
C ARG A 450 13.23 35.21 -22.63
N ARG A 451 14.33 34.68 -22.09
CA ARG A 451 15.68 35.14 -22.44
C ARG A 451 16.16 34.61 -23.79
N ARG A 452 15.58 33.51 -24.30
CA ARG A 452 15.94 32.87 -25.57
C ARG A 452 14.69 32.58 -26.43
N PRO A 453 14.71 32.88 -27.74
CA PRO A 453 13.60 32.56 -28.63
C PRO A 453 13.50 31.05 -28.91
N ILE A 454 12.31 30.59 -29.31
CA ILE A 454 12.07 29.21 -29.75
C ILE A 454 12.81 28.98 -31.08
N GLY A 455 13.64 27.95 -31.13
CA GLY A 455 14.50 27.64 -32.26
C GLY A 455 13.87 26.67 -33.27
N ASP A 456 14.74 25.94 -33.98
CA ASP A 456 14.38 24.92 -34.97
C ASP A 456 13.79 23.64 -34.32
N PRO A 457 13.12 22.77 -35.10
CA PRO A 457 12.66 21.46 -34.66
C PRO A 457 13.79 20.65 -33.99
N VAL A 458 13.52 20.13 -32.79
CA VAL A 458 14.45 19.27 -32.04
C VAL A 458 13.93 17.84 -31.94
N LEU A 459 12.62 17.63 -31.88
CA LEU A 459 12.01 16.31 -31.82
C LEU A 459 10.87 16.23 -32.85
N GLU A 460 10.93 15.25 -33.75
CA GLU A 460 9.92 15.01 -34.79
C GLU A 460 9.38 13.59 -34.71
N LEU A 461 8.07 13.46 -34.54
CA LEU A 461 7.32 12.22 -34.66
C LEU A 461 6.58 12.26 -36.01
N ARG A 462 6.73 11.20 -36.80
CA ARG A 462 6.08 11.04 -38.10
C ARG A 462 5.35 9.72 -38.19
N GLY A 463 4.03 9.76 -38.32
CA GLY A 463 3.13 8.61 -38.42
C GLY A 463 3.31 7.57 -37.31
N VAL A 464 3.58 8.03 -36.08
CA VAL A 464 3.93 7.12 -34.98
C VAL A 464 2.71 6.33 -34.53
N SER A 465 2.77 5.00 -34.66
CA SER A 465 1.77 4.08 -34.13
C SER A 465 2.43 3.04 -33.23
N HIS A 466 1.76 2.62 -32.17
CA HIS A 466 2.28 1.61 -31.26
C HIS A 466 1.18 0.71 -30.72
N THR A 467 1.51 -0.58 -30.67
CA THR A 467 0.63 -1.64 -30.21
C THR A 467 1.43 -2.57 -29.31
N TYR A 468 0.92 -2.82 -28.11
CA TYR A 468 1.52 -3.77 -27.17
C TYR A 468 1.10 -5.20 -27.52
N HIS A 469 2.04 -6.14 -27.36
CA HIS A 469 1.85 -7.57 -27.64
C HIS A 469 1.27 -7.88 -29.03
N PRO A 470 1.84 -7.30 -30.10
CA PRO A 470 1.31 -7.44 -31.45
C PRO A 470 1.27 -8.91 -31.87
N GLY A 471 0.14 -9.33 -32.43
CA GLY A 471 -0.06 -10.70 -32.91
C GLY A 471 -0.40 -11.73 -31.82
N THR A 472 -0.76 -11.29 -30.61
CA THR A 472 -1.25 -12.16 -29.54
C THR A 472 -2.72 -11.87 -29.21
N PRO A 473 -3.44 -12.76 -28.48
CA PRO A 473 -4.80 -12.46 -28.01
C PRO A 473 -4.90 -11.23 -27.09
N TRP A 474 -3.77 -10.71 -26.58
CA TRP A 474 -3.69 -9.53 -25.73
C TRP A 474 -3.24 -8.27 -26.50
N ASP A 475 -3.42 -8.27 -27.82
CA ASP A 475 -3.09 -7.14 -28.69
C ASP A 475 -3.78 -5.86 -28.21
N ALA A 476 -2.99 -4.84 -27.86
CA ALA A 476 -3.49 -3.62 -27.24
C ALA A 476 -2.94 -2.38 -27.98
N PRO A 477 -3.70 -1.82 -28.95
CA PRO A 477 -3.30 -0.60 -29.65
C PRO A 477 -3.32 0.59 -28.69
N ALA A 478 -2.23 1.36 -28.67
CA ALA A 478 -2.04 2.48 -27.76
C ALA A 478 -1.92 3.83 -28.48
N LEU A 479 -1.30 3.86 -29.66
CA LEU A 479 -1.11 5.07 -30.46
C LEU A 479 -1.39 4.80 -31.94
N HIS A 480 -1.98 5.79 -32.60
CA HIS A 480 -2.42 5.75 -33.99
C HIS A 480 -1.98 7.01 -34.72
N ASP A 481 -1.06 6.84 -35.66
CA ASP A 481 -0.66 7.85 -36.65
C ASP A 481 -0.36 9.24 -36.05
N ILE A 482 0.53 9.26 -35.06
CA ILE A 482 0.89 10.49 -34.34
C ILE A 482 1.95 11.26 -35.12
N ASP A 483 1.58 12.44 -35.60
CA ASP A 483 2.47 13.46 -36.13
C ASP A 483 2.64 14.61 -35.12
N LEU A 484 3.87 14.83 -34.64
CA LEU A 484 4.14 15.87 -33.65
C LEU A 484 5.54 16.43 -33.84
N THR A 485 5.66 17.75 -33.85
CA THR A 485 6.96 18.44 -33.88
C THR A 485 7.12 19.31 -32.65
N VAL A 486 8.25 19.16 -31.96
CA VAL A 486 8.67 19.99 -30.81
C VAL A 486 9.92 20.77 -31.19
N ARG A 487 9.93 22.06 -30.88
CA ARG A 487 11.00 23.01 -31.23
C ARG A 487 11.92 23.27 -30.05
N ARG A 488 13.18 23.61 -30.33
CA ARG A 488 14.19 23.87 -29.29
C ARG A 488 13.76 25.04 -28.39
N GLY A 489 13.70 24.82 -27.08
CA GLY A 489 13.26 25.82 -26.08
C GLY A 489 11.73 26.00 -25.98
N GLU A 490 10.96 25.19 -26.70
CA GLU A 490 9.50 25.09 -26.53
C GLU A 490 9.19 24.29 -25.25
N ALA A 491 8.14 24.70 -24.53
CA ALA A 491 7.46 23.91 -23.52
C ALA A 491 6.09 23.48 -24.06
N LEU A 492 5.95 22.20 -24.39
CA LEU A 492 4.73 21.61 -24.92
C LEU A 492 3.95 20.92 -23.82
N LEU A 493 2.65 21.19 -23.69
CA LEU A 493 1.73 20.46 -22.83
C LEU A 493 0.99 19.39 -23.64
N VAL A 494 0.98 18.14 -23.16
CA VAL A 494 0.18 17.03 -23.69
C VAL A 494 -0.89 16.66 -22.67
N VAL A 495 -2.16 16.82 -23.06
CA VAL A 495 -3.33 16.58 -22.20
C VAL A 495 -4.15 15.40 -22.73
N GLY A 496 -4.68 14.56 -21.86
CA GLY A 496 -5.55 13.45 -22.26
C GLY A 496 -6.07 12.65 -21.08
N GLY A 497 -7.15 11.89 -21.27
CA GLY A 497 -7.73 11.01 -20.25
C GLY A 497 -6.84 9.81 -19.90
N ASN A 498 -7.19 9.06 -18.86
CA ASN A 498 -6.53 7.79 -18.55
C ASN A 498 -6.70 6.82 -19.72
N GLY A 499 -5.63 6.09 -20.07
CA GLY A 499 -5.65 5.16 -21.21
C GLY A 499 -5.52 5.78 -22.60
N SER A 500 -5.39 7.12 -22.73
CA SER A 500 -5.30 7.75 -24.06
C SER A 500 -3.97 7.58 -24.80
N GLY A 501 -2.98 6.91 -24.19
CA GLY A 501 -1.65 6.66 -24.78
C GLY A 501 -0.53 7.62 -24.34
N LYS A 502 -0.77 8.52 -23.38
CA LYS A 502 0.20 9.56 -22.97
C LYS A 502 1.55 9.00 -22.51
N SER A 503 1.56 8.02 -21.61
CA SER A 503 2.79 7.42 -21.10
C SER A 503 3.53 6.63 -22.20
N THR A 504 2.79 5.94 -23.07
CA THR A 504 3.37 5.29 -24.26
C THR A 504 4.06 6.31 -25.18
N LEU A 505 3.41 7.45 -25.43
CA LEU A 505 3.99 8.55 -26.19
C LEU A 505 5.25 9.11 -25.51
N ALA A 506 5.22 9.28 -24.18
CA ALA A 506 6.37 9.71 -23.38
C ALA A 506 7.57 8.77 -23.55
N TRP A 507 7.33 7.46 -23.47
CA TRP A 507 8.37 6.43 -23.58
C TRP A 507 8.98 6.38 -24.98
N ILE A 508 8.18 6.56 -26.02
CA ILE A 508 8.67 6.66 -27.40
C ILE A 508 9.51 7.93 -27.58
N MET A 509 9.05 9.08 -27.09
CA MET A 509 9.79 10.34 -27.15
C MET A 509 11.09 10.31 -26.35
N ALA A 510 11.17 9.51 -25.28
CA ALA A 510 12.38 9.28 -24.50
C ALA A 510 13.30 8.17 -25.09
N GLY A 511 12.83 7.44 -26.10
CA GLY A 511 13.56 6.33 -26.71
C GLY A 511 13.60 5.05 -25.87
N LEU A 512 12.74 4.92 -24.86
CA LEU A 512 12.58 3.72 -24.04
C LEU A 512 11.78 2.63 -24.76
N THR A 513 10.96 3.01 -25.74
CA THR A 513 10.17 2.09 -26.55
C THR A 513 10.25 2.53 -28.01
N VAL A 514 10.40 1.56 -28.92
CA VAL A 514 10.39 1.82 -30.36
C VAL A 514 8.94 1.69 -30.85
N PRO A 515 8.42 2.66 -31.62
CA PRO A 515 7.06 2.55 -32.14
C PRO A 515 6.95 1.37 -33.12
N THR A 516 5.76 0.79 -33.22
CA THR A 516 5.48 -0.35 -34.10
C THR A 516 5.48 0.08 -35.57
N ALA A 517 5.03 1.31 -35.84
CA ALA A 517 5.13 1.96 -37.14
C ALA A 517 5.47 3.44 -36.99
N GLY A 518 6.00 4.06 -38.06
CA GLY A 518 6.44 5.45 -38.05
C GLY A 518 7.83 5.65 -37.44
N SER A 519 8.18 6.89 -37.13
CA SER A 519 9.49 7.22 -36.55
C SER A 519 9.46 8.41 -35.59
N CYS A 520 10.30 8.33 -34.56
CA CYS A 520 10.58 9.44 -33.65
C CYS A 520 12.07 9.80 -33.75
N VAL A 521 12.36 11.02 -34.19
CA VAL A 521 13.70 11.49 -34.56
C VAL A 521 14.10 12.69 -33.70
N LEU A 522 15.27 12.59 -33.06
CA LEU A 522 15.93 13.71 -32.40
C LEU A 522 16.86 14.41 -33.40
N ARG A 523 16.67 15.72 -33.57
CA ARG A 523 17.50 16.57 -34.42
C ARG A 523 18.52 17.34 -33.60
N ASP A 524 19.77 17.30 -34.06
CA ASP A 524 20.82 18.22 -33.64
C ASP A 524 21.37 18.99 -34.85
N PHE A 525 22.35 19.85 -34.61
CA PHE A 525 23.02 20.63 -35.66
C PHE A 525 23.76 19.78 -36.70
N ARG A 526 23.91 18.45 -36.47
CA ARG A 526 24.55 17.49 -37.39
C ARG A 526 23.54 16.62 -38.12
N GLY A 527 22.23 16.80 -37.89
CA GLY A 527 21.14 16.06 -38.55
C GLY A 527 20.19 15.34 -37.58
N GLY A 528 19.24 14.59 -38.14
CA GLY A 528 18.26 13.81 -37.38
C GLY A 528 18.67 12.35 -37.20
N LYS A 529 18.53 11.81 -35.99
CA LYS A 529 18.70 10.37 -35.70
C LYS A 529 17.54 9.84 -34.85
N PRO A 530 17.16 8.55 -34.98
CA PRO A 530 16.13 7.96 -34.11
C PRO A 530 16.48 8.11 -32.63
N VAL A 531 15.49 8.49 -31.80
CA VAL A 531 15.71 8.78 -30.37
C VAL A 531 16.31 7.61 -29.63
N HIS A 532 15.84 6.38 -29.88
CA HIS A 532 16.32 5.16 -29.22
C HIS A 532 17.82 4.89 -29.43
N LYS A 533 18.47 5.55 -30.41
CA LYS A 533 19.93 5.47 -30.64
C LYS A 533 20.71 6.61 -29.95
N ARG A 534 20.05 7.48 -29.19
CA ARG A 534 20.61 8.69 -28.57
C ARG A 534 20.24 8.76 -27.07
N ILE A 535 20.52 7.67 -26.36
CA ILE A 535 20.27 7.52 -24.92
C ILE A 535 20.87 8.70 -24.15
N GLY A 536 20.10 9.25 -23.20
CA GLY A 536 20.48 10.38 -22.35
C GLY A 536 20.35 11.77 -22.98
N LYS A 537 19.95 11.88 -24.26
CA LYS A 537 19.67 13.19 -24.89
C LYS A 537 18.22 13.66 -24.72
N VAL A 538 17.30 12.73 -24.55
CA VAL A 538 15.95 12.99 -24.05
C VAL A 538 15.83 12.28 -22.71
N GLN A 539 15.47 13.01 -21.66
CA GLN A 539 15.32 12.45 -20.32
C GLN A 539 13.85 12.44 -19.92
N LEU A 540 13.43 11.41 -19.20
CA LEU A 540 12.06 11.24 -18.73
C LEU A 540 12.02 11.29 -17.20
N ALA A 541 11.19 12.17 -16.65
CA ALA A 541 10.76 12.07 -15.26
C ALA A 541 9.46 11.27 -15.19
N PHE A 542 9.44 10.18 -14.43
CA PHE A 542 8.25 9.36 -14.19
C PHE A 542 7.35 10.00 -13.13
N GLN A 543 6.05 9.68 -13.20
CA GLN A 543 5.02 10.09 -12.24
C GLN A 543 5.44 9.82 -10.79
N HIS A 544 5.98 8.62 -10.53
CA HIS A 544 6.50 8.20 -9.23
C HIS A 544 8.01 8.44 -9.13
N SER A 545 8.41 9.69 -8.90
CA SER A 545 9.82 10.10 -8.90
C SER A 545 10.70 9.32 -7.91
N ARG A 546 10.13 8.78 -6.81
CA ARG A 546 10.88 7.92 -5.89
C ARG A 546 11.40 6.63 -6.54
N LEU A 547 10.74 6.12 -7.58
CA LEU A 547 11.20 4.93 -8.31
C LEU A 547 12.46 5.22 -9.16
N GLN A 548 12.78 6.50 -9.38
CA GLN A 548 13.98 6.91 -10.11
C GLN A 548 15.18 7.15 -9.19
N LEU A 549 14.95 7.29 -7.88
CA LEU A 549 16.02 7.45 -6.89
C LEU A 549 16.51 6.05 -6.50
N GLN A 550 17.72 5.69 -6.93
CA GLN A 550 18.29 4.36 -6.74
C GLN A 550 19.45 4.34 -5.76
N ARG A 551 20.05 5.51 -5.48
CA ARG A 551 21.15 5.64 -4.52
C ARG A 551 20.66 5.92 -3.12
N GLN A 552 21.53 5.67 -2.15
CA GLN A 552 21.23 5.85 -0.73
C GLN A 552 21.10 7.33 -0.36
N ASP A 553 21.93 8.18 -0.95
CA ASP A 553 21.98 9.63 -0.71
C ASP A 553 21.80 10.44 -2.00
N VAL A 554 21.42 11.71 -1.81
CA VAL A 554 21.09 12.66 -2.90
C VAL A 554 22.31 12.99 -3.76
N GLY A 555 23.48 13.15 -3.15
CA GLY A 555 24.70 13.51 -3.84
C GLY A 555 25.11 12.44 -4.85
N SER A 556 25.19 11.19 -4.40
CA SER A 556 25.50 10.03 -5.23
C SER A 556 24.50 9.84 -6.36
N GLU A 557 23.22 10.11 -6.09
CA GLU A 557 22.18 10.08 -7.14
C GLU A 557 22.48 11.11 -8.24
N ILE A 558 22.77 12.36 -7.89
CA ILE A 558 23.05 13.41 -8.88
C ILE A 558 24.37 13.13 -9.64
N GLU A 559 25.38 12.60 -8.96
CA GLU A 559 26.69 12.30 -9.57
C GLU A 559 26.60 11.26 -10.68
N ASP A 560 25.76 10.23 -10.50
CA ASP A 560 25.58 9.15 -11.47
C ASP A 560 24.98 9.60 -12.80
N TRP A 561 24.16 10.66 -12.79
CA TRP A 561 23.46 11.12 -13.97
C TRP A 561 24.27 12.05 -14.87
N GLY A 562 25.17 12.86 -14.31
CA GLY A 562 25.71 13.96 -15.11
C GLY A 562 26.89 14.76 -14.59
N GLY A 563 27.47 14.45 -13.43
CA GLY A 563 28.67 15.16 -13.01
C GLY A 563 29.20 14.71 -11.65
N ARG A 564 30.40 14.12 -11.66
CA ARG A 564 31.14 13.76 -10.44
C ARG A 564 31.69 15.02 -9.76
N GLY A 565 31.66 15.03 -8.43
CA GLY A 565 32.30 16.06 -7.62
C GLY A 565 31.31 17.07 -7.03
N THR A 566 31.65 17.54 -5.84
CA THR A 566 30.79 18.38 -4.97
C THR A 566 30.25 19.64 -5.65
N TYR A 567 31.01 20.24 -6.57
CA TYR A 567 30.56 21.44 -7.30
C TYR A 567 29.41 21.14 -8.28
N ALA A 568 29.47 20.01 -8.99
CA ALA A 568 28.42 19.62 -9.93
C ALA A 568 27.10 19.33 -9.19
N VAL A 569 27.18 18.60 -8.08
CA VAL A 569 26.05 18.32 -7.18
C VAL A 569 25.45 19.62 -6.63
N ALA A 570 26.29 20.52 -6.11
CA ALA A 570 25.85 21.81 -5.59
C ALA A 570 25.13 22.64 -6.65
N LYS A 571 25.69 22.71 -7.87
CA LYS A 571 25.09 23.45 -8.99
C LYS A 571 23.74 22.84 -9.42
N ALA A 572 23.62 21.52 -9.41
CA ALA A 572 22.36 20.84 -9.73
C ALA A 572 21.28 21.10 -8.68
N LEU A 573 21.64 21.06 -7.38
CA LEU A 573 20.73 21.40 -6.27
C LEU A 573 20.30 22.87 -6.32
N ASP A 574 21.23 23.79 -6.58
CA ASP A 574 20.92 25.21 -6.74
C ASP A 574 19.94 25.45 -7.90
N ALA A 575 20.12 24.74 -9.02
CA ALA A 575 19.25 24.86 -10.20
C ALA A 575 17.79 24.49 -9.90
N VAL A 576 17.55 23.63 -8.91
CA VAL A 576 16.21 23.22 -8.46
C VAL A 576 15.74 23.91 -7.18
N GLY A 577 16.52 24.85 -6.65
CA GLY A 577 16.21 25.58 -5.42
C GLY A 577 16.20 24.68 -4.18
N LEU A 578 17.10 23.70 -4.10
CA LEU A 578 17.30 22.86 -2.93
C LEU A 578 18.59 23.26 -2.19
N ASP A 579 18.56 23.16 -0.86
CA ASP A 579 19.75 23.38 -0.04
C ASP A 579 20.83 22.34 -0.35
N ARG A 580 22.07 22.80 -0.53
CA ARG A 580 23.25 21.96 -0.77
C ARG A 580 23.51 20.96 0.36
N ALA A 581 23.06 21.26 1.59
CA ALA A 581 23.14 20.35 2.72
C ALA A 581 22.34 19.05 2.50
N LEU A 582 21.36 19.04 1.58
CA LEU A 582 20.63 17.83 1.23
C LEU A 582 21.48 16.78 0.51
N ALA A 583 22.65 17.14 -0.03
CA ALA A 583 23.52 16.22 -0.75
C ALA A 583 23.91 14.98 0.07
N SER A 584 24.12 15.12 1.38
CA SER A 584 24.46 14.00 2.28
C SER A 584 23.25 13.29 2.89
N ARG A 585 22.04 13.77 2.61
CA ARG A 585 20.81 13.22 3.18
C ARG A 585 20.38 11.98 2.42
N SER A 586 19.79 11.02 3.14
CA SER A 586 19.23 9.83 2.50
C SER A 586 18.00 10.17 1.65
N VAL A 587 17.87 9.54 0.49
CA VAL A 587 16.70 9.68 -0.39
C VAL A 587 15.40 9.20 0.25
N GLU A 588 15.50 8.32 1.26
CA GLU A 588 14.34 7.78 1.99
C GLU A 588 13.69 8.83 2.90
N GLU A 589 14.46 9.83 3.35
CA GLU A 589 14.00 10.88 4.24
C GLU A 589 13.41 12.10 3.52
N LEU A 590 13.49 12.13 2.19
CA LEU A 590 12.98 13.24 1.39
C LEU A 590 11.45 13.27 1.41
N SER A 591 10.89 14.47 1.51
CA SER A 591 9.48 14.71 1.17
C SER A 591 9.22 14.42 -0.31
N GLY A 592 7.96 14.18 -0.69
CA GLY A 592 7.59 13.95 -2.09
C GLY A 592 8.05 15.08 -3.02
N GLY A 593 7.83 16.34 -2.63
CA GLY A 593 8.29 17.52 -3.37
C GLY A 593 9.82 17.60 -3.49
N GLN A 594 10.56 17.31 -2.41
CA GLN A 594 12.03 17.24 -2.45
C GLN A 594 12.52 16.13 -3.37
N ALA A 595 11.93 14.93 -3.28
CA ALA A 595 12.28 13.80 -4.14
C ALA A 595 12.09 14.14 -5.62
N LYS A 596 10.97 14.79 -5.99
CA LYS A 596 10.75 15.26 -7.37
C LYS A 596 11.81 16.26 -7.83
N ARG A 597 12.16 17.23 -6.98
CA ARG A 597 13.20 18.22 -7.29
C ARG A 597 14.59 17.59 -7.41
N VAL A 598 14.92 16.59 -6.61
CA VAL A 598 16.18 15.84 -6.75
C VAL A 598 16.24 15.10 -8.09
N VAL A 599 15.15 14.45 -8.52
CA VAL A 599 15.08 13.84 -9.87
C VAL A 599 15.28 14.90 -10.96
N LEU A 600 14.64 16.06 -10.84
CA LEU A 600 14.86 17.17 -11.78
C LEU A 600 16.31 17.66 -11.76
N ALA A 601 16.96 17.72 -10.58
CA ALA A 601 18.35 18.10 -10.45
C ALA A 601 19.28 17.11 -11.18
N ALA A 602 19.05 15.80 -10.99
CA ALA A 602 19.78 14.74 -11.68
C ALA A 602 19.59 14.81 -13.20
N ILE A 603 18.34 15.02 -13.67
CA ILE A 603 18.03 15.23 -15.08
C ILE A 603 18.79 16.44 -15.64
N VAL A 604 18.72 17.59 -14.97
CA VAL A 604 19.41 18.81 -15.41
C VAL A 604 20.93 18.63 -15.41
N ALA A 605 21.49 17.92 -14.43
CA ALA A 605 22.91 17.59 -14.37
C ALA A 605 23.38 16.77 -15.58
N SER A 606 22.52 15.94 -16.16
CA SER A 606 22.84 15.15 -17.37
C SER A 606 22.92 15.97 -18.67
N HIS A 607 22.63 17.27 -18.62
CA HIS A 607 22.62 18.19 -19.77
C HIS A 607 21.79 17.68 -20.98
N PRO A 608 20.48 17.41 -20.80
CA PRO A 608 19.62 16.88 -21.86
C PRO A 608 19.26 17.97 -22.90
N GLN A 609 18.86 17.53 -24.10
CA GLN A 609 18.31 18.44 -25.12
C GLN A 609 16.80 18.65 -24.94
N VAL A 610 16.11 17.63 -24.44
CA VAL A 610 14.66 17.61 -24.19
C VAL A 610 14.40 16.89 -22.87
N VAL A 611 13.50 17.43 -22.07
CA VAL A 611 12.99 16.76 -20.86
C VAL A 611 11.51 16.49 -21.02
N VAL A 612 11.13 15.22 -20.91
CA VAL A 612 9.75 14.76 -20.85
C VAL A 612 9.37 14.57 -19.38
N LEU A 613 8.26 15.15 -18.96
CA LEU A 613 7.77 15.15 -17.58
C LEU A 613 6.41 14.47 -17.56
N ASP A 614 6.35 13.24 -17.07
CA ASP A 614 5.09 12.49 -16.95
C ASP A 614 4.44 12.78 -15.59
N GLU A 615 3.37 13.57 -15.59
CA GLU A 615 2.61 14.02 -14.42
C GLU A 615 3.49 14.61 -13.30
N PRO A 616 4.26 15.68 -13.58
CA PRO A 616 5.24 16.23 -12.64
C PRO A 616 4.58 16.73 -11.34
N LEU A 617 3.30 17.09 -11.37
CA LEU A 617 2.58 17.63 -10.22
C LEU A 617 1.83 16.56 -9.41
N ALA A 618 1.74 15.32 -9.88
CA ALA A 618 0.96 14.28 -9.22
C ALA A 618 1.48 14.00 -7.81
N GLY A 619 0.55 13.92 -6.84
CA GLY A 619 0.83 13.61 -5.43
C GLY A 619 1.58 14.72 -4.67
N LEU A 620 1.72 15.92 -5.25
CA LEU A 620 2.26 17.09 -4.55
C LEU A 620 1.16 17.86 -3.86
N ASP A 621 1.45 18.35 -2.65
CA ASP A 621 0.62 19.39 -2.03
C ASP A 621 0.73 20.71 -2.81
N PRO A 622 -0.23 21.65 -2.62
CA PRO A 622 -0.25 22.90 -3.36
C PRO A 622 1.03 23.74 -3.30
N GLU A 623 1.74 23.76 -2.16
CA GLU A 623 2.99 24.52 -2.01
C GLU A 623 4.12 23.86 -2.80
N SER A 624 4.31 22.55 -2.63
CA SER A 624 5.27 21.77 -3.40
C SER A 624 4.99 21.88 -4.91
N ARG A 625 3.72 21.85 -5.30
CA ARG A 625 3.24 22.00 -6.68
C ARG A 625 3.63 23.36 -7.24
N ALA A 626 3.31 24.46 -6.55
CA ALA A 626 3.67 25.82 -6.97
C ALA A 626 5.18 25.97 -7.16
N GLY A 627 5.97 25.42 -6.22
CA GLY A 627 7.43 25.48 -6.33
C GLY A 627 8.00 24.63 -7.49
N VAL A 628 7.36 23.50 -7.84
CA VAL A 628 7.72 22.74 -9.05
C VAL A 628 7.31 23.49 -10.32
N VAL A 629 6.11 24.07 -10.37
CA VAL A 629 5.64 24.90 -11.48
C VAL A 629 6.62 26.05 -11.74
N GLU A 630 7.04 26.76 -10.70
CA GLU A 630 8.01 27.86 -10.79
C GLU A 630 9.39 27.37 -11.26
N LEU A 631 9.84 26.22 -10.75
CA LEU A 631 11.07 25.59 -11.21
C LEU A 631 11.01 25.26 -12.71
N LEU A 632 9.92 24.64 -13.17
CA LEU A 632 9.76 24.31 -14.59
C LEU A 632 9.73 25.57 -15.46
N ALA A 633 9.11 26.65 -14.99
CA ALA A 633 9.16 27.94 -15.68
C ALA A 633 10.60 28.44 -15.81
N ARG A 634 11.39 28.45 -14.73
CA ARG A 634 12.81 28.85 -14.77
C ARG A 634 13.65 27.97 -15.70
N LEU A 635 13.41 26.65 -15.70
CA LEU A 635 14.12 25.72 -16.57
C LEU A 635 13.79 25.99 -18.05
N ARG A 636 12.52 26.20 -18.40
CA ARG A 636 12.12 26.65 -19.74
C ARG A 636 12.82 27.96 -20.11
N ASP A 637 12.82 28.94 -19.22
CA ASP A 637 13.33 30.29 -19.51
C ASP A 637 14.87 30.30 -19.66
N SER A 638 15.55 29.29 -19.11
CA SER A 638 16.98 29.02 -19.39
C SER A 638 17.25 28.49 -20.82
N GLY A 639 16.21 28.12 -21.55
CA GLY A 639 16.25 27.57 -22.91
C GLY A 639 16.15 26.04 -22.98
N LEU A 640 15.79 25.37 -21.89
CA LEU A 640 15.56 23.92 -21.90
C LEU A 640 14.22 23.60 -22.60
N THR A 641 14.23 22.62 -23.50
CA THR A 641 13.00 22.13 -24.14
C THR A 641 12.25 21.21 -23.20
N LEU A 642 10.97 21.51 -22.92
CA LEU A 642 10.14 20.74 -22.01
C LEU A 642 8.95 20.12 -22.76
N ILE A 643 8.63 18.87 -22.45
CA ILE A 643 7.38 18.24 -22.85
C ILE A 643 6.71 17.79 -21.56
N VAL A 644 5.63 18.45 -21.18
CA VAL A 644 4.89 18.13 -19.97
C VAL A 644 3.67 17.33 -20.34
N ILE A 645 3.51 16.18 -19.73
CA ILE A 645 2.30 15.38 -19.82
C ILE A 645 1.55 15.61 -18.51
N SER A 646 0.35 16.18 -18.58
CA SER A 646 -0.46 16.37 -17.38
C SER A 646 -1.95 16.52 -17.67
N HIS A 647 -2.78 16.12 -16.71
CA HIS A 647 -4.20 16.47 -16.67
C HIS A 647 -4.47 17.83 -16.02
N ASP A 648 -3.46 18.48 -15.44
CA ASP A 648 -3.55 19.76 -14.74
C ASP A 648 -3.31 20.96 -15.66
N VAL A 649 -4.28 21.24 -16.53
CA VAL A 649 -4.14 22.28 -17.57
C VAL A 649 -3.93 23.67 -16.98
N ALA A 650 -4.63 24.03 -15.91
CA ALA A 650 -4.58 25.40 -15.36
C ALA A 650 -3.18 25.81 -14.89
N ASP A 651 -2.48 24.92 -14.19
CA ASP A 651 -1.14 25.22 -13.66
C ASP A 651 -0.06 25.06 -14.74
N MET A 652 -0.21 24.09 -15.63
CA MET A 652 0.75 23.89 -16.72
C MET A 652 0.59 24.87 -17.87
N ALA A 653 -0.58 25.48 -18.03
CA ALA A 653 -0.78 26.58 -18.97
C ALA A 653 0.18 27.73 -18.68
N ALA A 654 0.50 28.03 -17.41
CA ALA A 654 1.48 29.07 -17.09
C ALA A 654 2.91 28.70 -17.56
N VAL A 655 3.22 27.39 -17.65
CA VAL A 655 4.54 26.83 -17.97
C VAL A 655 4.71 26.41 -19.43
N CYS A 656 3.63 26.18 -20.15
CA CYS A 656 3.68 25.69 -21.53
C CYS A 656 3.29 26.78 -22.53
N ASP A 657 3.80 26.68 -23.75
CA ASP A 657 3.54 27.62 -24.84
C ASP A 657 2.43 27.17 -25.75
N ARG A 658 2.31 25.85 -25.88
CA ARG A 658 1.35 25.17 -26.72
C ARG A 658 0.83 23.96 -25.97
N THR A 659 -0.44 23.65 -26.21
CA THR A 659 -1.10 22.46 -25.70
C THR A 659 -1.53 21.60 -26.88
N VAL A 660 -1.43 20.28 -26.73
CA VAL A 660 -1.97 19.30 -27.66
C VAL A 660 -2.81 18.28 -26.89
N HIS A 661 -3.90 17.84 -27.49
CA HIS A 661 -4.85 16.91 -26.88
C HIS A 661 -4.68 15.52 -27.48
N LEU A 662 -4.42 14.53 -26.62
CA LEU A 662 -4.33 13.12 -26.98
C LEU A 662 -5.58 12.37 -26.52
N ARG A 663 -6.36 11.88 -27.47
CA ARG A 663 -7.61 11.13 -27.25
C ARG A 663 -7.57 9.84 -28.05
N ASP A 664 -7.82 8.72 -27.38
CA ASP A 664 -7.88 7.38 -27.99
C ASP A 664 -6.69 7.10 -28.92
N GLY A 665 -5.48 7.43 -28.46
CA GLY A 665 -4.24 7.21 -29.20
C GLY A 665 -4.02 8.14 -30.40
N ARG A 666 -4.80 9.22 -30.58
CA ARG A 666 -4.66 10.20 -31.67
C ARG A 666 -4.51 11.62 -31.13
N LEU A 667 -3.76 12.45 -31.84
CA LEU A 667 -3.74 13.89 -31.60
C LEU A 667 -4.99 14.52 -32.22
N VAL A 668 -5.64 15.38 -31.45
CA VAL A 668 -6.77 16.18 -31.90
C VAL A 668 -6.30 17.61 -32.05
N ASP A 669 -6.43 18.17 -33.26
CA ASP A 669 -6.11 19.58 -33.51
C ASP A 669 -7.14 20.48 -32.83
N ASP A 670 -6.67 21.45 -32.04
CA ASP A 670 -7.48 22.58 -31.60
C ASP A 670 -7.62 23.55 -32.80
N GLU A 671 -8.67 23.40 -33.60
CA GLU A 671 -9.16 24.48 -34.49
C GLU A 671 -9.79 25.64 -33.69
N SER A 672 -9.15 26.06 -32.60
CA SER A 672 -9.56 27.20 -31.81
C SER A 672 -8.33 27.91 -31.25
N GLY A 673 -7.49 28.39 -32.16
CA GLY A 673 -6.59 29.51 -31.93
C GLY A 673 -7.32 30.84 -31.66
N ALA A 674 -8.42 30.81 -30.91
CA ALA A 674 -8.94 32.00 -30.26
C ALA A 674 -8.13 32.20 -28.98
N THR A 675 -7.15 33.09 -29.11
CA THR A 675 -6.41 33.75 -28.04
C THR A 675 -7.12 33.69 -26.69
N VAL A 676 -6.76 32.73 -25.82
CA VAL A 676 -6.97 32.87 -24.37
C VAL A 676 -5.91 33.86 -23.86
N ARG A 677 -6.02 35.11 -24.32
CA ARG A 677 -5.50 36.28 -23.61
C ARG A 677 -6.35 36.39 -22.35
N GLY A 678 -5.70 36.70 -21.22
CA GLY A 678 -6.23 36.52 -19.88
C GLY A 678 -7.34 37.49 -19.45
N ASP A 679 -8.39 37.66 -20.25
CA ASP A 679 -9.51 38.56 -19.94
C ASP A 679 -10.75 37.86 -19.35
N ALA A 680 -10.81 36.52 -19.32
CA ALA A 680 -11.95 35.80 -18.74
C ALA A 680 -12.02 35.80 -17.20
N VAL A 681 -11.02 36.36 -16.49
CA VAL A 681 -11.02 36.45 -15.01
C VAL A 681 -11.51 37.81 -14.49
N ARG A 682 -11.74 38.81 -15.36
CA ARG A 682 -12.23 40.14 -14.93
C ARG A 682 -13.75 40.33 -14.94
N GLN A 683 -14.52 39.38 -15.49
CA GLN A 683 -15.98 39.56 -15.63
C GLN A 683 -16.84 38.91 -14.54
N ILE A 684 -16.26 38.19 -13.57
CA ILE A 684 -17.02 37.57 -12.46
C ILE A 684 -16.98 38.43 -11.18
N SER A 685 -16.11 39.45 -11.10
CA SER A 685 -15.98 40.33 -9.93
C SER A 685 -16.80 41.64 -10.01
N GLY A 686 -17.64 41.81 -11.03
CA GLY A 686 -18.27 43.11 -11.36
C GLY A 686 -19.79 43.14 -11.33
N GLY A 687 -20.45 42.26 -10.58
CA GLY A 687 -21.91 42.10 -10.66
C GLY A 687 -22.60 41.69 -9.37
N ILE A 688 -22.27 42.33 -8.23
CA ILE A 688 -23.18 42.41 -7.08
C ILE A 688 -23.06 43.83 -6.51
N ARG A 689 -24.04 44.67 -6.83
CA ARG A 689 -24.51 45.71 -5.92
C ARG A 689 -25.69 45.14 -5.16
#